data_AF-A0A377GLB7-F1
#
_entry.id   AF-A0A377GLB7-F1
#
_cell.length_a   1.000
_cell.length_b   1.000
_cell.length_c   1.000
_cell.angle_alpha   90.00
_cell.angle_beta   90.00
_cell.angle_gamma   90.00
#
_symmetry.space_group_name_H-M   'P 1'
#
loop_
_entity.id
_entity.type
_entity.pdbx_description
1 polymer ?
#
loop_
_entity_poly.entity_id
_entity_poly.type
_entity_poly.pdbx_seq_one_letter_code
_entity_poly.pdbx_strand_id
1 'polypeptide(L)'
;MFTKKETNPSNLRHQKIVEELTNLAKSNDEMGRICKQALSLTKKRNYDAALKLVEPLHYSEVYFTNKSLVRAVSNLRKEVNFKLFQKASSVIPQKTPLSTEDRLNNPREIESARDFLRIHFTSSYDDDTDDLLVSWNKALKFGAKVKGTQDIPRDLQQLEHVLLIINFLLKYRGNKGIAIPVDIELDDFHAEVLENWGVSSARELLLQMCQTLYHVSDDTLNKYSKLFIPAPFTWITFEQFGGLMGEDITENSLLIDTEYLSAISSSEVEKKKCYFSALNRLVNELAHTGDILIHALPDIIEKDLPILKECVEKMRAELDAKRPDSLIQPVSLLNIQALTQRLIDTNTYKNVLSLLSFVNQSIDKARNSKPKIDEYKDTFLYFSSKVGRHAALRYLQKLGEYLTGKNFYSAYNESVSWEDLVSLRNIIVHQDQDNNKYVVDLLLQDPHQLKQIVQVELKELIIFLLDNLLLREQKTSVLEGNFQEHWLNIYKAQEKKAAEQFASSPKRNAKSLLTSKEDEEFFIGFLIRKNAPQEVEDLWRKILRGEEKSPLTTKEEGQFRQAYFPTKKEDSQSFTRLSQIMRNALSPPKLKKSQREEMLRKIQEEAKQREMEKKNKIKGLDTLRSIVEIAKKHQDEGHTLSPLDRINAAIEALDNMREFLTEELSILEDYPLQKHGEILALRLLAKPILRAALEYNFGQLVQHLQIIRQLHAYQKNSFLEENYSNLKRLRNYVEHDNAIMMSAVSSESDSPVVNRTILDSQTLYPMYINLIIGLAPELQQIKMRIAPPPRENKSATLGYIYQPVSRPCPTSQTLFFFNPVNTTNVNNTRKREEKEPEKEKERNYTF
;
A
#
# COMPACT_ATOMS: atom_id res chain seq x y z
N MET A 1 47.51 -32.48 -1.59
CA MET A 1 47.91 -32.23 -3.00
C MET A 1 47.41 -30.85 -3.40
N PHE A 2 48.26 -29.83 -3.41
CA PHE A 2 47.95 -28.50 -3.97
C PHE A 2 49.12 -28.08 -4.86
N THR A 3 49.07 -28.49 -6.13
CA THR A 3 50.02 -28.05 -7.16
C THR A 3 49.25 -27.62 -8.39
N LYS A 4 48.61 -26.45 -8.29
CA LYS A 4 48.43 -25.55 -9.44
C LYS A 4 48.93 -24.19 -9.00
N LYS A 5 49.80 -23.58 -9.82
CA LYS A 5 50.18 -22.17 -9.73
C LYS A 5 48.93 -21.32 -9.97
N GLU A 6 48.08 -21.18 -8.97
CA GLU A 6 47.07 -20.13 -8.95
C GLU A 6 47.79 -18.83 -8.58
N THR A 7 47.57 -17.79 -9.38
CA THR A 7 48.02 -16.43 -9.11
C THR A 7 47.66 -16.07 -7.67
N ASN A 8 48.68 -15.80 -6.83
CA ASN A 8 48.49 -15.48 -5.42
C ASN A 8 47.38 -14.40 -5.28
N PRO A 9 46.21 -14.71 -4.70
CA PRO A 9 45.04 -13.83 -4.74
C PRO A 9 45.27 -12.47 -4.08
N SER A 10 46.26 -12.36 -3.18
CA SER A 10 46.71 -11.07 -2.63
C SER A 10 47.38 -10.16 -3.68
N ASN A 11 48.14 -10.74 -4.63
CA ASN A 11 48.77 -9.94 -5.71
C ASN A 11 47.74 -9.41 -6.71
N LEU A 12 46.69 -10.19 -7.01
CA LEU A 12 45.60 -9.75 -7.90
C LEU A 12 44.75 -8.66 -7.23
N ARG A 13 44.42 -8.81 -5.93
CA ARG A 13 43.73 -7.76 -5.15
C ARG A 13 44.56 -6.49 -5.05
N HIS A 14 45.85 -6.60 -4.79
CA HIS A 14 46.77 -5.47 -4.79
C HIS A 14 46.74 -4.69 -6.12
N GLN A 15 46.78 -5.40 -7.26
CA GLN A 15 46.72 -4.77 -8.58
C GLN A 15 45.38 -4.03 -8.80
N LYS A 16 44.24 -4.64 -8.45
CA LYS A 16 42.92 -4.00 -8.55
C LYS A 16 42.81 -2.74 -7.69
N ILE A 17 43.28 -2.78 -6.44
CA ILE A 17 43.28 -1.59 -5.55
C ILE A 17 44.11 -0.46 -6.15
N VAL A 18 45.31 -0.81 -6.66
CA VAL A 18 46.22 0.16 -7.28
C VAL A 18 45.60 0.77 -8.53
N GLU A 19 44.89 -0.02 -9.36
CA GLU A 19 44.23 0.45 -10.57
C GLU A 19 43.09 1.44 -10.26
N GLU A 20 42.16 1.07 -9.37
CA GLU A 20 41.01 1.92 -9.00
C GLU A 20 41.47 3.24 -8.35
N LEU A 21 42.43 3.18 -7.41
CA LEU A 21 43.00 4.39 -6.81
C LEU A 21 43.79 5.23 -7.82
N THR A 22 44.44 4.62 -8.81
CA THR A 22 45.12 5.36 -9.89
C THR A 22 44.12 6.12 -10.76
N ASN A 23 42.96 5.55 -11.03
CA ASN A 23 41.91 6.25 -11.77
C ASN A 23 41.32 7.42 -10.97
N LEU A 24 41.07 7.24 -9.67
CA LEU A 24 40.56 8.30 -8.80
C LEU A 24 41.58 9.42 -8.57
N ALA A 25 42.87 9.09 -8.48
CA ALA A 25 43.96 10.05 -8.26
C ALA A 25 44.26 10.99 -9.45
N LYS A 26 43.57 10.80 -10.59
CA LYS A 26 43.62 11.70 -11.75
C LYS A 26 42.81 12.98 -11.53
N SER A 27 41.85 12.98 -10.60
CA SER A 27 41.12 14.20 -10.25
C SER A 27 42.02 15.19 -9.49
N ASN A 28 41.79 16.49 -9.71
CA ASN A 28 42.51 17.57 -9.02
C ASN A 28 41.78 18.09 -7.77
N ASP A 29 40.59 17.55 -7.50
CA ASP A 29 39.81 17.86 -6.30
C ASP A 29 40.41 17.21 -5.04
N GLU A 30 39.79 17.49 -3.89
CA GLU A 30 40.20 16.98 -2.58
C GLU A 30 40.19 15.44 -2.52
N MET A 31 39.17 14.82 -3.10
CA MET A 31 39.07 13.35 -3.23
C MET A 31 40.26 12.80 -4.02
N GLY A 32 40.61 13.41 -5.15
CA GLY A 32 41.75 13.02 -5.97
C GLY A 32 43.07 13.09 -5.20
N ARG A 33 43.25 14.11 -4.36
CA ARG A 33 44.44 14.24 -3.47
C ARG A 33 44.48 13.14 -2.41
N ILE A 34 43.36 12.87 -1.74
CA ILE A 34 43.23 11.80 -0.74
C ILE A 34 43.54 10.43 -1.39
N CYS A 35 42.95 10.16 -2.55
CA CYS A 35 43.19 8.92 -3.31
C CYS A 35 44.65 8.79 -3.77
N LYS A 36 45.33 9.90 -4.08
CA LYS A 36 46.76 9.92 -4.44
C LYS A 36 47.67 9.54 -3.27
N GLN A 37 47.32 10.02 -2.06
CA GLN A 37 48.01 9.64 -0.83
C GLN A 37 47.74 8.17 -0.45
N ALA A 38 46.48 7.74 -0.54
CA ALA A 38 46.09 6.35 -0.33
C ALA A 38 46.81 5.41 -1.32
N LEU A 39 46.89 5.78 -2.61
CA LEU A 39 47.63 5.03 -3.64
C LEU A 39 49.10 4.83 -3.28
N SER A 40 49.76 5.87 -2.76
CA SER A 40 51.15 5.79 -2.31
C SER A 40 51.34 4.77 -1.17
N LEU A 41 50.43 4.74 -0.21
CA LEU A 41 50.44 3.79 0.90
C LEU A 41 50.08 2.37 0.46
N THR A 42 49.11 2.21 -0.43
CA THR A 42 48.74 0.93 -1.04
C THR A 42 49.92 0.33 -1.80
N LYS A 43 50.65 1.12 -2.59
CA LYS A 43 51.88 0.65 -3.29
C LYS A 43 52.95 0.16 -2.32
N LYS A 44 53.01 0.72 -1.11
CA LYS A 44 53.86 0.25 0.01
C LYS A 44 53.25 -0.91 0.80
N ARG A 45 52.11 -1.46 0.38
CA ARG A 45 51.32 -2.52 1.04
C ARG A 45 50.88 -2.18 2.47
N ASN A 46 50.76 -0.88 2.79
CA ASN A 46 50.22 -0.39 4.05
C ASN A 46 48.71 -0.09 3.91
N TYR A 47 47.93 -1.17 3.84
CA TYR A 47 46.50 -1.10 3.54
C TYR A 47 45.67 -0.48 4.67
N ASP A 48 46.07 -0.66 5.94
CA ASP A 48 45.38 -0.08 7.09
C ASP A 48 45.47 1.45 7.09
N ALA A 49 46.67 2.00 6.87
CA ALA A 49 46.85 3.44 6.74
C ALA A 49 46.18 4.00 5.48
N ALA A 50 46.19 3.25 4.37
CA ALA A 50 45.49 3.64 3.16
C ALA A 50 43.97 3.66 3.37
N LEU A 51 43.41 2.67 4.08
CA LEU A 51 41.98 2.60 4.42
C LEU A 51 41.57 3.78 5.32
N LYS A 52 42.32 4.06 6.39
CA LYS A 52 42.04 5.20 7.30
C LYS A 52 42.02 6.56 6.61
N LEU A 53 42.78 6.72 5.52
CA LEU A 53 42.76 7.96 4.73
C LEU A 53 41.53 8.10 3.85
N VAL A 54 41.00 7.00 3.31
CA VAL A 54 39.81 7.02 2.46
C VAL A 54 38.52 6.79 3.25
N GLU A 55 38.61 6.37 4.51
CA GLU A 55 37.48 6.12 5.40
C GLU A 55 36.61 7.37 5.65
N PRO A 56 37.14 8.59 5.81
CA PRO A 56 36.32 9.80 5.85
C PRO A 56 35.50 10.00 4.57
N LEU A 57 36.01 9.54 3.42
CA LEU A 57 35.24 9.60 2.17
C LEU A 57 34.04 8.66 2.20
N HIS A 58 34.06 7.56 2.96
CA HIS A 58 32.95 6.61 3.10
C HIS A 58 31.65 7.29 3.51
N TYR A 59 31.74 8.37 4.29
CA TYR A 59 30.60 9.15 4.78
C TYR A 59 30.23 10.31 3.86
N SER A 60 30.91 10.47 2.73
CA SER A 60 30.67 11.54 1.77
C SER A 60 29.66 11.15 0.69
N GLU A 61 28.93 12.13 0.17
CA GLU A 61 27.98 11.95 -0.92
C GLU A 61 28.64 11.38 -2.21
N VAL A 62 29.93 11.65 -2.38
CA VAL A 62 30.73 11.21 -3.53
C VAL A 62 31.01 9.71 -3.48
N TYR A 63 31.19 9.14 -2.29
CA TYR A 63 31.39 7.70 -2.11
C TYR A 63 30.24 6.89 -2.67
N PHE A 64 29.02 7.28 -2.35
CA PHE A 64 27.82 6.57 -2.78
C PHE A 64 27.45 6.75 -4.26
N THR A 65 28.15 7.62 -5.01
CA THR A 65 27.91 7.89 -6.43
C THR A 65 29.05 7.51 -7.36
N ASN A 66 30.25 7.31 -6.82
CA ASN A 66 31.45 6.97 -7.59
C ASN A 66 31.82 5.49 -7.41
N LYS A 67 31.50 4.68 -8.42
CA LYS A 67 31.72 3.22 -8.45
C LYS A 67 33.19 2.83 -8.17
N SER A 68 34.14 3.58 -8.75
CA SER A 68 35.58 3.32 -8.53
C SER A 68 36.00 3.59 -7.09
N LEU A 69 35.40 4.59 -6.43
CA LEU A 69 35.69 4.91 -5.03
C LEU A 69 35.14 3.84 -4.08
N VAL A 70 33.91 3.37 -4.29
CA VAL A 70 33.33 2.24 -3.54
C VAL A 70 34.24 1.02 -3.66
N ARG A 71 34.60 0.64 -4.90
CA ARG A 71 35.49 -0.51 -5.16
C ARG A 71 36.86 -0.36 -4.52
N ALA A 72 37.45 0.83 -4.57
CA ALA A 72 38.76 1.10 -3.97
C ALA A 72 38.74 0.91 -2.44
N VAL A 73 37.75 1.48 -1.76
CA VAL A 73 37.59 1.37 -0.29
C VAL A 73 37.23 -0.06 0.10
N SER A 74 36.31 -0.69 -0.64
CA SER A 74 35.90 -2.09 -0.46
C SER A 74 37.12 -3.02 -0.55
N ASN A 75 37.92 -2.90 -1.61
CA ASN A 75 39.12 -3.71 -1.79
C ASN A 75 40.23 -3.42 -0.77
N LEU A 76 40.38 -2.18 -0.31
CA LEU A 76 41.29 -1.83 0.79
C LEU A 76 40.86 -2.50 2.10
N ARG A 77 39.57 -2.41 2.46
CA ARG A 77 39.00 -3.02 3.66
C ARG A 77 39.17 -4.55 3.64
N LYS A 78 38.97 -5.18 2.48
CA LYS A 78 39.19 -6.63 2.29
C LYS A 78 40.64 -7.03 2.55
N GLU A 79 41.61 -6.28 2.04
CA GLU A 79 43.02 -6.62 2.24
C GLU A 79 43.47 -6.38 3.69
N VAL A 80 42.92 -5.37 4.37
CA VAL A 80 43.10 -5.17 5.82
C VAL A 80 42.51 -6.34 6.61
N ASN A 81 41.26 -6.69 6.32
CA ASN A 81 40.56 -7.80 6.97
C ASN A 81 41.23 -9.15 6.72
N PHE A 82 41.69 -9.42 5.50
CA PHE A 82 42.44 -10.63 5.17
C PHE A 82 43.75 -10.73 5.96
N LYS A 83 44.46 -9.61 6.16
CA LYS A 83 45.66 -9.59 7.00
C LYS A 83 45.37 -9.71 8.49
N LEU A 84 44.29 -9.12 8.97
CA LEU A 84 43.82 -9.32 10.35
C LEU A 84 43.42 -10.77 10.59
N PHE A 85 42.74 -11.40 9.63
CA PHE A 85 42.41 -12.81 9.66
C PHE A 85 43.67 -13.68 9.71
N GLN A 86 44.62 -13.52 8.80
CA GLN A 86 45.89 -14.26 8.84
C GLN A 86 46.60 -14.16 10.21
N LYS A 87 46.45 -13.02 10.88
CA LYS A 87 46.95 -12.79 12.24
C LYS A 87 46.10 -13.48 13.30
N ALA A 88 44.78 -13.47 13.19
CA ALA A 88 43.83 -14.08 14.14
C ALA A 88 43.76 -15.62 14.03
N SER A 89 43.81 -16.20 12.82
CA SER A 89 43.82 -17.66 12.61
C SER A 89 45.07 -18.32 13.19
N SER A 90 46.13 -17.55 13.46
CA SER A 90 47.32 -18.01 14.17
C SER A 90 47.13 -18.11 15.70
N VAL A 91 45.97 -17.67 16.21
CA VAL A 91 45.59 -17.64 17.63
C VAL A 91 44.16 -18.18 17.75
N ILE A 92 43.96 -19.49 17.58
CA ILE A 92 42.72 -20.14 18.03
C ILE A 92 42.95 -20.59 19.48
N PRO A 93 42.30 -19.99 20.49
CA PRO A 93 42.37 -20.51 21.84
C PRO A 93 41.59 -21.82 21.89
N GLN A 94 42.28 -22.93 22.09
CA GLN A 94 41.64 -24.12 22.63
C GLN A 94 41.19 -23.82 24.06
N LYS A 95 39.88 -23.64 24.33
CA LYS A 95 39.22 -24.22 25.52
C LYS A 95 37.71 -23.93 25.66
N THR A 96 37.05 -25.02 26.07
CA THR A 96 35.66 -25.27 26.51
C THR A 96 34.56 -25.05 25.47
N PRO A 97 33.93 -26.13 24.95
CA PRO A 97 32.81 -26.00 24.04
C PRO A 97 31.56 -25.68 24.86
N LEU A 98 31.15 -24.42 24.84
CA LEU A 98 29.74 -24.12 25.10
C LEU A 98 28.90 -24.88 24.05
N SER A 99 27.70 -25.34 24.44
CA SER A 99 26.79 -25.95 23.46
C SER A 99 26.43 -24.92 22.37
N THR A 100 26.06 -25.35 21.18
CA THR A 100 25.64 -24.43 20.10
C THR A 100 24.55 -23.46 20.59
N GLU A 101 23.61 -23.95 21.39
CA GLU A 101 22.54 -23.16 22.01
C GLU A 101 23.08 -22.09 22.97
N ASP A 102 24.03 -22.44 23.84
CA ASP A 102 24.68 -21.46 24.74
C ASP A 102 25.46 -20.39 23.98
N ARG A 103 26.07 -20.76 22.84
CA ARG A 103 26.83 -19.85 21.98
C ARG A 103 25.92 -18.91 21.20
N LEU A 104 24.77 -19.39 20.73
CA LEU A 104 23.74 -18.56 20.07
C LEU A 104 23.06 -17.60 21.04
N ASN A 105 23.03 -17.93 22.33
CA ASN A 105 22.56 -17.02 23.38
C ASN A 105 23.62 -15.99 23.80
N ASN A 106 24.83 -16.01 23.21
CA ASN A 106 25.92 -15.08 23.51
C ASN A 106 26.15 -14.08 22.35
N PRO A 107 25.71 -12.81 22.49
CA PRO A 107 25.83 -11.81 21.43
C PRO A 107 27.27 -11.57 20.95
N ARG A 108 28.27 -11.70 21.83
CA ARG A 108 29.69 -11.49 21.47
C ARG A 108 30.23 -12.60 20.58
N GLU A 109 29.78 -13.84 20.80
CA GLU A 109 30.17 -14.96 19.93
C GLU A 109 29.49 -14.88 18.57
N ILE A 110 28.20 -14.47 18.53
CA ILE A 110 27.50 -14.20 17.27
C ILE A 110 28.20 -13.10 16.48
N GLU A 111 28.56 -11.98 17.12
CA GLU A 111 29.25 -10.87 16.46
C GLU A 111 30.62 -11.29 15.93
N SER A 112 31.40 -12.03 16.73
CA SER A 112 32.69 -12.59 16.29
C SER A 112 32.55 -13.57 15.12
N ALA A 113 31.52 -14.43 15.13
CA ALA A 113 31.24 -15.34 14.03
C ALA A 113 30.76 -14.60 12.78
N ARG A 114 29.91 -13.57 12.93
CA ARG A 114 29.51 -12.69 11.82
C ARG A 114 30.72 -12.00 11.20
N ASP A 115 31.64 -11.49 12.01
CA ASP A 115 32.87 -10.88 11.50
C ASP A 115 33.74 -11.90 10.75
N PHE A 116 33.92 -13.09 11.31
CA PHE A 116 34.62 -14.20 10.64
C PHE A 116 33.99 -14.53 9.27
N LEU A 117 32.67 -14.76 9.26
CA LEU A 117 31.91 -15.07 8.05
C LEU A 117 31.99 -13.92 7.05
N ARG A 118 31.78 -12.68 7.50
CA ARG A 118 31.88 -11.47 6.66
C ARG A 118 33.26 -11.38 6.00
N ILE A 119 34.34 -11.61 6.74
CA ILE A 119 35.71 -11.57 6.19
C ILE A 119 35.92 -12.65 5.11
N HIS A 120 35.39 -13.86 5.33
CA HIS A 120 35.49 -14.95 4.35
C HIS A 120 34.61 -14.72 3.11
N PHE A 121 33.40 -14.21 3.31
CA PHE A 121 32.39 -14.06 2.26
C PHE A 121 32.58 -12.78 1.44
N THR A 122 32.91 -11.63 2.05
CA THR A 122 33.20 -10.35 1.34
C THR A 122 34.44 -10.37 0.44
N SER A 123 34.98 -11.54 0.09
CA SER A 123 35.96 -11.70 -0.98
C SER A 123 35.39 -12.38 -2.24
N SER A 124 34.14 -12.86 -2.17
CA SER A 124 33.46 -13.67 -3.19
C SER A 124 32.21 -13.01 -3.80
N TYR A 125 31.68 -11.92 -3.21
CA TYR A 125 30.42 -11.25 -3.61
C TYR A 125 30.63 -9.84 -4.20
N ASP A 126 31.86 -9.53 -4.58
CA ASP A 126 32.42 -8.18 -4.45
C ASP A 126 31.96 -7.17 -5.49
N ASP A 127 31.81 -7.59 -6.75
CA ASP A 127 31.37 -6.67 -7.80
C ASP A 127 29.85 -6.41 -7.70
N ASP A 128 29.07 -7.37 -7.22
CA ASP A 128 27.60 -7.26 -7.16
C ASP A 128 27.11 -6.47 -5.94
N THR A 129 27.80 -6.58 -4.79
CA THR A 129 27.48 -5.81 -3.57
C THR A 129 27.81 -4.32 -3.71
N ASP A 130 28.93 -3.99 -4.34
CA ASP A 130 29.29 -2.61 -4.67
C ASP A 130 28.30 -2.01 -5.70
N ASP A 131 27.85 -2.81 -6.68
CA ASP A 131 26.86 -2.41 -7.68
C ASP A 131 25.47 -2.17 -7.06
N LEU A 132 25.05 -3.03 -6.11
CA LEU A 132 23.83 -2.85 -5.32
C LEU A 132 23.87 -1.57 -4.49
N LEU A 133 24.96 -1.33 -3.75
CA LEU A 133 25.10 -0.15 -2.90
C LEU A 133 25.06 1.15 -3.73
N VAL A 134 25.76 1.19 -4.87
CA VAL A 134 25.76 2.36 -5.77
C VAL A 134 24.37 2.56 -6.39
N SER A 135 23.70 1.47 -6.78
CA SER A 135 22.37 1.54 -7.38
C SER A 135 21.29 1.96 -6.37
N TRP A 136 21.34 1.45 -5.13
CA TRP A 136 20.44 1.83 -4.04
C TRP A 136 20.52 3.32 -3.74
N ASN A 137 21.74 3.85 -3.62
CA ASN A 137 21.95 5.27 -3.37
C ASN A 137 21.51 6.15 -4.54
N LYS A 138 21.68 5.68 -5.79
CA LYS A 138 21.08 6.36 -6.95
C LYS A 138 19.56 6.37 -6.84
N ALA A 139 18.92 5.24 -6.55
CA ALA A 139 17.47 5.14 -6.38
C ALA A 139 16.94 6.03 -5.22
N LEU A 140 17.65 6.10 -4.09
CA LEU A 140 17.30 6.90 -2.91
C LEU A 140 17.45 8.41 -3.11
N LYS A 141 18.49 8.88 -3.82
CA LYS A 141 18.65 10.32 -4.12
C LYS A 141 17.49 10.91 -4.92
N PHE A 142 16.74 10.07 -5.65
CA PHE A 142 15.50 10.46 -6.31
C PHE A 142 14.25 10.30 -5.43
N GLY A 143 14.30 9.48 -4.35
CA GLY A 143 13.23 9.33 -3.36
C GLY A 143 12.89 10.61 -2.60
N ALA A 144 13.87 11.51 -2.43
CA ALA A 144 13.69 12.79 -1.75
C ALA A 144 12.99 13.88 -2.60
N LYS A 145 12.78 13.68 -3.92
CA LYS A 145 12.08 14.63 -4.78
C LYS A 145 10.75 14.06 -5.29
N VAL A 146 9.68 14.63 -4.73
CA VAL A 146 8.31 14.85 -5.25
C VAL A 146 7.68 13.67 -6.01
N LYS A 147 6.77 12.93 -5.35
CA LYS A 147 5.67 12.23 -6.05
C LYS A 147 4.90 13.28 -6.87
N GLY A 148 4.78 13.08 -8.18
CA GLY A 148 3.94 13.92 -9.05
C GLY A 148 4.61 14.50 -10.30
N THR A 149 5.85 14.14 -10.63
CA THR A 149 6.48 14.53 -11.91
C THR A 149 6.82 13.29 -12.74
N GLN A 150 6.38 13.28 -14.00
CA GLN A 150 6.75 12.30 -15.01
C GLN A 150 8.28 12.26 -15.14
N ASP A 151 8.90 11.13 -14.81
CA ASP A 151 10.34 10.94 -15.00
C ASP A 151 10.63 9.48 -15.37
N ILE A 152 10.37 9.12 -16.63
CA ILE A 152 10.69 7.79 -17.20
C ILE A 152 12.15 7.39 -16.92
N PRO A 153 13.16 8.27 -17.06
CA PRO A 153 14.53 7.98 -16.64
C PRO A 153 14.69 7.52 -15.18
N ARG A 154 13.94 8.10 -14.24
CA ARG A 154 13.94 7.69 -12.83
C ARG A 154 13.30 6.31 -12.66
N ASP A 155 12.14 6.08 -13.26
CA ASP A 155 11.45 4.78 -13.18
C ASP A 155 12.35 3.66 -13.74
N LEU A 156 13.05 3.91 -14.85
CA LEU A 156 14.02 2.96 -15.43
C LEU A 156 15.15 2.61 -14.45
N GLN A 157 15.70 3.59 -13.72
CA GLN A 157 16.74 3.35 -12.71
C GLN A 157 16.22 2.55 -11.52
N GLN A 158 14.98 2.83 -11.08
CA GLN A 158 14.33 2.09 -10.00
C GLN A 158 14.09 0.62 -10.39
N LEU A 159 13.60 0.37 -11.62
CA LEU A 159 13.44 -1.00 -12.13
C LEU A 159 14.79 -1.70 -12.30
N GLU A 160 15.85 -1.00 -12.71
CA GLU A 160 17.20 -1.57 -12.78
C GLU A 160 17.73 -1.95 -11.39
N HIS A 161 17.47 -1.13 -10.38
CA HIS A 161 17.83 -1.46 -9.00
C HIS A 161 17.10 -2.72 -8.50
N VAL A 162 15.80 -2.83 -8.77
CA VAL A 162 15.00 -4.04 -8.46
C VAL A 162 15.60 -5.29 -9.12
N LEU A 163 16.01 -5.21 -10.40
CA LEU A 163 16.65 -6.32 -11.09
C LEU A 163 18.00 -6.70 -10.48
N LEU A 164 18.80 -5.75 -10.01
CA LEU A 164 20.06 -6.04 -9.31
C LEU A 164 19.80 -6.81 -8.02
N ILE A 165 18.80 -6.41 -7.22
CA ILE A 165 18.42 -7.14 -6.00
C ILE A 165 18.01 -8.56 -6.34
N ILE A 166 17.10 -8.74 -7.31
CA ILE A 166 16.62 -10.07 -7.69
C ILE A 166 17.78 -10.95 -8.18
N ASN A 167 18.65 -10.43 -9.04
CA ASN A 167 19.81 -11.18 -9.54
C ASN A 167 20.77 -11.56 -8.42
N PHE A 168 21.01 -10.67 -7.45
CA PHE A 168 21.84 -10.96 -6.30
C PHE A 168 21.25 -12.10 -5.47
N LEU A 169 19.95 -12.01 -5.13
CA LEU A 169 19.25 -13.02 -4.37
C LEU A 169 19.23 -14.38 -5.09
N LEU A 170 19.00 -14.41 -6.40
CA LEU A 170 19.02 -15.65 -7.21
C LEU A 170 20.43 -16.25 -7.33
N LYS A 171 21.45 -15.42 -7.48
CA LYS A 171 22.84 -15.86 -7.66
C LYS A 171 23.43 -16.44 -6.38
N TYR A 172 23.02 -15.89 -5.24
CA TYR A 172 23.70 -16.13 -3.98
C TYR A 172 22.85 -16.84 -2.93
N ARG A 173 21.65 -17.32 -3.27
CA ARG A 173 20.87 -18.19 -2.39
C ARG A 173 20.97 -19.64 -2.83
N GLY A 174 21.50 -20.50 -1.97
CA GLY A 174 21.37 -21.96 -2.07
C GLY A 174 20.14 -22.45 -1.30
N ASN A 175 19.88 -23.77 -1.36
CA ASN A 175 18.72 -24.43 -0.72
C ASN A 175 18.53 -24.14 0.80
N LYS A 176 19.53 -23.54 1.48
CA LYS A 176 19.52 -23.16 2.91
C LYS A 176 19.76 -21.66 3.19
N GLY A 177 19.53 -20.76 2.23
CA GLY A 177 19.54 -19.30 2.50
C GLY A 177 20.72 -18.52 1.91
N ILE A 178 21.95 -19.05 1.89
CA ILE A 178 23.08 -18.50 1.12
C ILE A 178 23.83 -19.64 0.43
N ALA A 179 24.16 -19.47 -0.85
CA ALA A 179 25.12 -20.30 -1.55
C ALA A 179 26.51 -19.93 -1.05
N ILE A 180 27.15 -20.83 -0.29
CA ILE A 180 28.52 -20.68 0.17
C ILE A 180 29.41 -20.71 -1.09
N PRO A 181 30.09 -19.62 -1.48
CA PRO A 181 30.86 -19.56 -2.73
C PRO A 181 32.19 -20.32 -2.63
N VAL A 182 32.46 -20.95 -1.47
CA VAL A 182 33.74 -21.54 -1.11
C VAL A 182 33.46 -22.84 -0.35
N ASP A 183 34.16 -23.92 -0.68
CA ASP A 183 34.13 -25.17 0.09
C ASP A 183 34.81 -24.96 1.47
N ILE A 184 34.11 -24.31 2.40
CA ILE A 184 34.53 -24.16 3.79
C ILE A 184 33.64 -25.08 4.63
N GLU A 185 34.25 -26.06 5.29
CA GLU A 185 33.59 -26.82 6.35
C GLU A 185 33.38 -25.88 7.55
N LEU A 186 32.13 -25.51 7.81
CA LEU A 186 31.72 -24.73 8.98
C LEU A 186 31.30 -25.68 10.10
N ASP A 187 31.59 -25.32 11.34
CA ASP A 187 30.96 -25.99 12.49
C ASP A 187 29.46 -25.62 12.57
N ASP A 188 28.70 -26.36 13.36
CA ASP A 188 27.24 -26.17 13.45
C ASP A 188 26.86 -24.75 13.88
N PHE A 189 27.62 -24.14 14.80
CA PHE A 189 27.39 -22.77 15.25
C PHE A 189 27.60 -21.74 14.13
N HIS A 190 28.72 -21.79 13.41
CA HIS A 190 28.98 -20.85 12.33
C HIS A 190 28.04 -21.08 11.13
N ALA A 191 27.62 -22.32 10.89
CA ALA A 191 26.60 -22.63 9.89
C ALA A 191 25.25 -21.97 10.25
N GLU A 192 24.84 -22.04 11.51
CA GLU A 192 23.59 -21.43 11.98
C GLU A 192 23.66 -19.90 12.01
N VAL A 193 24.80 -19.32 12.42
CA VAL A 193 25.03 -17.87 12.33
C VAL A 193 24.99 -17.39 10.87
N LEU A 194 25.55 -18.18 9.95
CA LEU A 194 25.52 -17.88 8.52
C LEU A 194 24.10 -17.94 7.95
N GLU A 195 23.32 -18.94 8.32
CA GLU A 195 21.91 -19.09 7.92
C GLU A 195 21.07 -17.90 8.42
N ASN A 196 21.19 -17.55 9.70
CA ASN A 196 20.50 -16.40 10.30
C ASN A 196 20.90 -15.07 9.65
N TRP A 197 22.19 -14.89 9.35
CA TRP A 197 22.67 -13.71 8.64
C TRP A 197 22.14 -13.65 7.19
N GLY A 198 22.06 -14.79 6.52
CA GLY A 198 21.51 -14.90 5.16
C GLY A 198 20.03 -14.58 5.09
N VAL A 199 19.24 -15.10 6.02
CA VAL A 199 17.82 -14.75 6.17
C VAL A 199 17.66 -13.25 6.38
N SER A 200 18.41 -12.68 7.32
CA SER A 200 18.34 -11.24 7.64
C SER A 200 18.69 -10.37 6.43
N SER A 201 19.77 -10.72 5.73
CA SER A 201 20.21 -10.00 4.53
C SER A 201 19.21 -10.12 3.38
N ALA A 202 18.59 -11.29 3.19
CA ALA A 202 17.57 -11.49 2.17
C ALA A 202 16.32 -10.66 2.47
N ARG A 203 15.89 -10.60 3.75
CA ARG A 203 14.77 -9.75 4.18
C ARG A 203 15.05 -8.28 3.94
N GLU A 204 16.25 -7.80 4.28
CA GLU A 204 16.65 -6.41 4.05
C GLU A 204 16.61 -6.06 2.55
N LEU A 205 17.18 -6.92 1.70
CA LEU A 205 17.16 -6.73 0.25
C LEU A 205 15.73 -6.76 -0.33
N LEU A 206 14.87 -7.67 0.14
CA LEU A 206 13.46 -7.71 -0.28
C LEU A 206 12.68 -6.47 0.20
N LEU A 207 12.96 -5.97 1.40
CA LEU A 207 12.43 -4.70 1.89
C LEU A 207 12.87 -3.54 0.99
N GLN A 208 14.16 -3.45 0.67
CA GLN A 208 14.71 -2.44 -0.23
C GLN A 208 14.08 -2.52 -1.63
N MET A 209 13.86 -3.73 -2.16
CA MET A 209 13.17 -3.95 -3.42
C MET A 209 11.74 -3.39 -3.40
N CYS A 210 10.97 -3.73 -2.36
CA CYS A 210 9.60 -3.24 -2.20
C CYS A 210 9.55 -1.71 -2.00
N GLN A 211 10.47 -1.16 -1.22
CA GLN A 211 10.62 0.29 -1.06
C GLN A 211 10.95 0.96 -2.40
N THR A 212 11.80 0.36 -3.23
CA THR A 212 12.12 0.90 -4.57
C THR A 212 10.88 0.92 -5.45
N LEU A 213 10.11 -0.18 -5.49
CA LEU A 213 8.87 -0.28 -6.26
C LEU A 213 7.81 0.71 -5.79
N TYR A 214 7.69 0.96 -4.48
CA TYR A 214 6.78 1.94 -3.91
C TYR A 214 7.05 3.39 -4.39
N HIS A 215 8.31 3.68 -4.76
CA HIS A 215 8.73 5.00 -5.23
C HIS A 215 8.69 5.16 -6.76
N VAL A 216 8.22 4.17 -7.51
CA VAL A 216 7.93 4.27 -8.94
C VAL A 216 6.77 5.25 -9.17
N SER A 217 6.79 5.97 -10.29
CA SER A 217 5.75 6.97 -10.59
C SER A 217 4.34 6.35 -10.67
N ASP A 218 3.34 7.11 -10.21
CA ASP A 218 1.94 6.66 -10.22
C ASP A 218 1.44 6.32 -11.65
N ASP A 219 1.92 7.02 -12.67
CA ASP A 219 1.60 6.76 -14.09
C ASP A 219 2.07 5.35 -14.50
N THR A 220 3.30 4.98 -14.14
CA THR A 220 3.86 3.66 -14.40
C THR A 220 3.12 2.58 -13.60
N LEU A 221 2.90 2.79 -12.30
CA LEU A 221 2.16 1.82 -11.47
C LEU A 221 0.72 1.61 -11.96
N ASN A 222 0.03 2.67 -12.39
CA ASN A 222 -1.31 2.60 -12.95
C ASN A 222 -1.35 1.85 -14.28
N LYS A 223 -0.38 2.11 -15.17
CA LYS A 223 -0.22 1.38 -16.45
C LYS A 223 -0.12 -0.13 -16.22
N TYR A 224 0.55 -0.54 -15.13
CA TYR A 224 0.84 -1.93 -14.80
C TYR A 224 -0.02 -2.50 -13.65
N SER A 225 -1.11 -1.83 -13.28
CA SER A 225 -1.97 -2.20 -12.14
C SER A 225 -2.63 -3.59 -12.23
N LYS A 226 -2.71 -4.18 -13.43
CA LYS A 226 -3.33 -5.49 -13.70
C LYS A 226 -2.33 -6.61 -14.00
N LEU A 227 -1.03 -6.37 -13.79
CA LEU A 227 0.01 -7.37 -14.07
C LEU A 227 -0.01 -8.58 -13.13
N PHE A 228 -0.78 -8.54 -12.06
CA PHE A 228 -0.66 -9.46 -10.95
C PHE A 228 -1.93 -10.28 -10.79
N ILE A 229 -1.78 -11.61 -10.84
CA ILE A 229 -2.85 -12.59 -10.66
C ILE A 229 -2.44 -13.62 -9.59
N PRO A 230 -3.40 -14.35 -8.99
CA PRO A 230 -4.83 -14.09 -9.00
C PRO A 230 -5.17 -12.81 -8.21
N ALA A 231 -6.23 -12.12 -8.63
CA ALA A 231 -6.77 -10.99 -7.88
C ALA A 231 -7.11 -11.43 -6.43
N PRO A 232 -6.83 -10.61 -5.41
CA PRO A 232 -6.56 -9.17 -5.45
C PRO A 232 -5.07 -8.80 -5.32
N PHE A 233 -4.14 -9.64 -5.78
CA PHE A 233 -2.71 -9.30 -5.72
C PHE A 233 -2.45 -8.00 -6.52
N THR A 234 -1.93 -6.96 -5.85
CA THR A 234 -1.68 -5.63 -6.42
C THR A 234 -0.36 -5.05 -5.91
N TRP A 235 0.03 -3.88 -6.39
CA TRP A 235 1.18 -3.12 -5.84
C TRP A 235 1.08 -2.87 -4.34
N ILE A 236 -0.14 -2.74 -3.79
CA ILE A 236 -0.38 -2.61 -2.35
C ILE A 236 0.04 -3.89 -1.62
N THR A 237 -0.18 -5.07 -2.21
CA THR A 237 0.27 -6.33 -1.61
C THR A 237 1.80 -6.43 -1.57
N PHE A 238 2.50 -5.88 -2.57
CA PHE A 238 3.95 -5.75 -2.54
C PHE A 238 4.45 -4.79 -1.46
N GLU A 239 3.73 -3.68 -1.26
CA GLU A 239 3.98 -2.75 -0.15
C GLU A 239 3.87 -3.48 1.20
N GLN A 240 2.77 -4.21 1.40
CA GLN A 240 2.53 -4.99 2.61
C GLN A 240 3.60 -6.07 2.83
N PHE A 241 3.98 -6.79 1.76
CA PHE A 241 5.08 -7.75 1.79
C PHE A 241 6.39 -7.11 2.25
N GLY A 242 6.71 -5.92 1.72
CA GLY A 242 7.88 -5.14 2.15
C GLY A 242 7.84 -4.80 3.63
N GLY A 243 6.70 -4.33 4.14
CA GLY A 243 6.50 -4.08 5.58
C GLY A 243 6.84 -5.29 6.45
N LEU A 244 6.35 -6.48 6.07
CA LEU A 244 6.60 -7.74 6.79
C LEU A 244 8.08 -8.17 6.75
N MET A 245 8.81 -7.84 5.67
CA MET A 245 10.25 -8.10 5.61
C MET A 245 11.05 -7.22 6.57
N GLY A 246 10.55 -6.02 6.90
CA GLY A 246 11.19 -5.07 7.81
C GLY A 246 10.75 -5.14 9.27
N GLU A 247 9.73 -5.92 9.62
CA GLU A 247 9.28 -6.07 11.02
C GLU A 247 10.35 -6.80 11.86
N ASP A 248 10.67 -6.26 13.03
CA ASP A 248 11.54 -6.95 13.97
C ASP A 248 10.83 -8.19 14.51
N ILE A 249 11.51 -9.34 14.44
CA ILE A 249 10.98 -10.64 14.86
C ILE A 249 10.89 -10.70 16.39
N THR A 250 11.60 -9.82 17.10
CA THR A 250 11.96 -10.06 18.49
C THR A 250 10.90 -9.80 19.55
N GLU A 251 9.74 -9.20 19.26
CA GLU A 251 8.70 -9.05 20.32
C GLU A 251 7.29 -8.76 19.80
N ASN A 252 6.63 -9.78 19.24
CA ASN A 252 5.19 -9.75 18.99
C ASN A 252 4.41 -10.33 20.19
N SER A 253 4.38 -9.63 21.31
CA SER A 253 3.48 -9.99 22.41
C SER A 253 2.04 -9.57 22.06
N LEU A 254 1.10 -10.51 22.14
CA LEU A 254 -0.33 -10.22 22.08
C LEU A 254 -0.92 -10.45 23.48
N LEU A 255 -1.24 -9.36 24.17
CA LEU A 255 -1.99 -9.40 25.43
C LEU A 255 -3.49 -9.40 25.11
N ILE A 256 -4.13 -10.56 25.27
CA ILE A 256 -5.57 -10.71 25.11
C ILE A 256 -6.22 -10.79 26.48
N ASP A 257 -7.12 -9.87 26.79
CA ASP A 257 -7.94 -9.98 27.99
C ASP A 257 -9.02 -11.04 27.79
N THR A 258 -8.76 -12.27 28.18
CA THR A 258 -9.70 -13.39 28.01
C THR A 258 -10.98 -13.27 28.88
N GLU A 259 -11.15 -12.21 29.66
CA GLU A 259 -12.34 -11.98 30.47
C GLU A 259 -13.62 -11.91 29.62
N TYR A 260 -13.57 -11.46 28.36
CA TYR A 260 -14.75 -11.49 27.49
C TYR A 260 -15.26 -12.93 27.23
N LEU A 261 -14.41 -13.96 27.36
CA LEU A 261 -14.86 -15.36 27.27
C LEU A 261 -15.72 -15.76 28.47
N SER A 262 -15.70 -14.99 29.56
CA SER A 262 -16.63 -15.18 30.69
C SER A 262 -18.09 -14.93 30.30
N ALA A 263 -18.33 -14.08 29.30
CA ALA A 263 -19.67 -13.75 28.79
C ALA A 263 -20.35 -14.90 28.02
N ILE A 264 -19.58 -15.89 27.56
CA ILE A 264 -20.14 -17.12 26.99
C ILE A 264 -20.79 -17.93 28.12
N SER A 265 -21.95 -18.53 27.87
CA SER A 265 -22.69 -19.31 28.88
C SER A 265 -21.82 -20.38 29.55
N SER A 266 -22.03 -20.61 30.84
CA SER A 266 -21.40 -21.72 31.58
C SER A 266 -21.79 -23.09 31.02
N SER A 267 -22.88 -23.19 30.25
CA SER A 267 -23.29 -24.41 29.55
C SER A 267 -22.46 -24.72 28.29
N GLU A 268 -21.61 -23.80 27.81
CA GLU A 268 -20.79 -23.95 26.60
C GLU A 268 -19.29 -24.10 26.92
N VAL A 269 -18.96 -24.91 27.94
CA VAL A 269 -17.58 -25.09 28.42
C VAL A 269 -16.63 -25.56 27.31
N GLU A 270 -17.07 -26.50 26.46
CA GLU A 270 -16.24 -26.99 25.35
C GLU A 270 -15.97 -25.91 24.30
N LYS A 271 -16.95 -25.05 24.00
CA LYS A 271 -16.77 -23.92 23.08
C LYS A 271 -15.74 -22.94 23.62
N LYS A 272 -15.80 -22.62 24.92
CA LYS A 272 -14.80 -21.80 25.60
C LYS A 272 -13.39 -22.40 25.47
N LYS A 273 -13.23 -23.70 25.74
CA LYS A 273 -11.93 -24.39 25.59
C LYS A 273 -11.39 -24.29 24.16
N CYS A 274 -12.24 -24.50 23.15
CA CYS A 274 -11.85 -24.36 21.74
C CYS A 274 -11.34 -22.94 21.44
N TYR A 275 -12.03 -21.91 21.93
CA TYR A 275 -11.59 -20.52 21.75
C TYR A 275 -10.26 -20.21 22.44
N PHE A 276 -10.07 -20.64 23.69
CA PHE A 276 -8.77 -20.50 24.37
C PHE A 276 -7.65 -21.17 23.58
N SER A 277 -7.91 -22.38 23.08
CA SER A 277 -6.94 -23.11 22.28
C SER A 277 -6.59 -22.38 20.98
N ALA A 278 -7.58 -21.83 20.27
CA ALA A 278 -7.35 -21.07 19.03
C ALA A 278 -6.57 -19.78 19.29
N LEU A 279 -6.88 -19.07 20.38
CA LEU A 279 -6.15 -17.88 20.79
C LEU A 279 -4.69 -18.20 21.13
N ASN A 280 -4.44 -19.28 21.88
CA ASN A 280 -3.07 -19.71 22.19
C ASN A 280 -2.29 -20.03 20.92
N ARG A 281 -2.92 -20.67 19.93
CA ARG A 281 -2.27 -20.98 18.65
C ARG A 281 -2.01 -19.74 17.80
N LEU A 282 -2.93 -18.76 17.81
CA LEU A 282 -2.70 -17.46 17.19
C LEU A 282 -1.53 -16.72 17.83
N VAL A 283 -1.45 -16.71 19.16
CA VAL A 283 -0.32 -16.13 19.91
C VAL A 283 0.99 -16.83 19.54
N ASN A 284 0.96 -18.17 19.44
CA ASN A 284 2.13 -18.95 19.06
C ASN A 284 2.57 -18.63 17.62
N GLU A 285 1.62 -18.48 16.69
CA GLU A 285 1.90 -18.07 15.31
C GLU A 285 2.51 -16.66 15.23
N LEU A 286 2.04 -15.72 16.06
CA LEU A 286 2.60 -14.37 16.16
C LEU A 286 4.03 -14.38 16.72
N ALA A 287 4.28 -15.16 17.75
CA ALA A 287 5.60 -15.31 18.36
C ALA A 287 6.62 -15.93 17.39
N HIS A 288 6.16 -16.85 16.53
CA HIS A 288 7.01 -17.59 15.58
C HIS A 288 6.87 -17.13 14.12
N THR A 289 6.44 -15.87 13.91
CA THR A 289 6.35 -15.32 12.55
C THR A 289 7.71 -15.30 11.85
N GLY A 290 8.80 -15.05 12.60
CA GLY A 290 10.16 -15.13 12.07
C GLY A 290 10.53 -16.51 11.53
N ASP A 291 10.16 -17.58 12.24
CA ASP A 291 10.43 -18.96 11.83
C ASP A 291 9.64 -19.34 10.57
N ILE A 292 8.37 -18.89 10.47
CA ILE A 292 7.56 -19.06 9.26
C ILE A 292 8.21 -18.34 8.07
N LEU A 293 8.75 -17.14 8.28
CA LEU A 293 9.47 -16.39 7.24
C LEU A 293 10.74 -17.12 6.77
N ILE A 294 11.51 -17.69 7.69
CA ILE A 294 12.72 -18.47 7.38
C ILE A 294 12.39 -19.59 6.37
N HIS A 295 11.29 -20.31 6.58
CA HIS A 295 10.87 -21.39 5.69
C HIS A 295 10.18 -20.92 4.39
N ALA A 296 9.55 -19.74 4.39
CA ALA A 296 8.89 -19.19 3.21
C ALA A 296 9.85 -18.55 2.22
N LEU A 297 10.92 -17.93 2.72
CA LEU A 297 11.88 -17.23 1.88
C LEU A 297 12.44 -18.11 0.75
N PRO A 298 12.90 -19.37 0.97
CA PRO A 298 13.45 -20.23 -0.08
C PRO A 298 12.53 -20.34 -1.27
N ASP A 299 11.25 -20.64 -1.02
CA ASP A 299 10.25 -20.75 -2.07
C ASP A 299 10.04 -19.42 -2.81
N ILE A 300 10.05 -18.29 -2.10
CA ILE A 300 9.92 -16.96 -2.73
C ILE A 300 11.10 -16.69 -3.68
N ILE A 301 12.33 -16.92 -3.24
CA ILE A 301 13.52 -16.65 -4.06
C ILE A 301 13.61 -17.62 -5.23
N GLU A 302 13.33 -18.90 -5.03
CA GLU A 302 13.48 -19.92 -6.09
C GLU A 302 12.32 -19.91 -7.10
N LYS A 303 11.09 -19.60 -6.66
CA LYS A 303 9.89 -19.73 -7.51
C LYS A 303 9.31 -18.39 -7.96
N ASP A 304 9.20 -17.41 -7.06
CA ASP A 304 8.52 -16.14 -7.37
C ASP A 304 9.47 -15.09 -7.97
N LEU A 305 10.71 -14.96 -7.46
CA LEU A 305 11.65 -13.95 -7.96
C LEU A 305 12.05 -14.12 -9.44
N PRO A 306 12.22 -15.33 -10.01
CA PRO A 306 12.46 -15.47 -11.44
C PRO A 306 11.30 -14.94 -12.30
N ILE A 307 10.06 -15.16 -11.86
CA ILE A 307 8.85 -14.67 -12.53
C ILE A 307 8.79 -13.14 -12.45
N LEU A 308 9.08 -12.58 -11.26
CA LEU A 308 9.13 -11.14 -11.05
C LEU A 308 10.23 -10.49 -11.90
N LYS A 309 11.40 -11.13 -12.00
CA LYS A 309 12.52 -10.67 -12.84
C LYS A 309 12.09 -10.51 -14.29
N GLU A 310 11.48 -11.55 -14.89
CA GLU A 310 11.02 -11.52 -16.28
C GLU A 310 9.97 -10.41 -16.48
N CYS A 311 9.07 -10.23 -15.51
CA CYS A 311 8.06 -9.17 -15.54
C CYS A 311 8.69 -7.77 -15.54
N VAL A 312 9.64 -7.52 -14.63
CA VAL A 312 10.34 -6.23 -14.51
C VAL A 312 11.24 -5.94 -15.72
N GLU A 313 11.89 -6.96 -16.29
CA GLU A 313 12.65 -6.82 -17.54
C GLU A 313 11.76 -6.37 -18.70
N LYS A 314 10.55 -6.95 -18.83
CA LYS A 314 9.56 -6.53 -19.83
C LYS A 314 9.05 -5.11 -19.58
N MET A 315 8.77 -4.74 -18.33
CA MET A 315 8.37 -3.37 -17.97
C MET A 315 9.46 -2.37 -18.35
N ARG A 316 10.71 -2.66 -18.02
CA ARG A 316 11.87 -1.82 -18.36
C ARG A 316 12.01 -1.67 -19.87
N ALA A 317 11.95 -2.77 -20.62
CA ALA A 317 12.07 -2.75 -22.07
C ALA A 317 10.94 -1.94 -22.73
N GLU A 318 9.71 -2.04 -22.21
CA GLU A 318 8.56 -1.27 -22.74
C GLU A 318 8.64 0.23 -22.39
N LEU A 319 9.20 0.59 -21.23
CA LEU A 319 9.43 2.00 -20.86
C LEU A 319 10.59 2.63 -21.64
N ASP A 320 11.62 1.85 -21.96
CA ASP A 320 12.77 2.29 -22.75
C ASP A 320 12.44 2.37 -24.26
N ALA A 321 11.53 1.51 -24.73
CA ALA A 321 11.06 1.52 -26.11
C ALA A 321 10.04 2.66 -26.36
N LYS A 322 10.32 3.53 -27.34
CA LYS A 322 9.38 4.56 -27.83
C LYS A 322 8.12 3.99 -28.53
N ARG A 323 7.97 2.66 -28.63
CA ARG A 323 6.79 1.98 -29.17
C ARG A 323 6.47 0.74 -28.32
N PRO A 324 5.28 0.66 -27.69
CA PRO A 324 4.86 -0.49 -26.90
C PRO A 324 4.22 -1.53 -27.82
N ASP A 325 5.00 -2.51 -28.28
CA ASP A 325 4.48 -3.58 -29.16
C ASP A 325 4.28 -4.93 -28.44
N SER A 326 4.69 -5.10 -27.18
CA SER A 326 4.48 -6.35 -26.42
C SER A 326 3.57 -6.15 -25.21
N LEU A 327 2.40 -6.81 -25.24
CA LEU A 327 1.51 -6.90 -24.08
C LEU A 327 2.16 -7.77 -23.00
N ILE A 328 2.53 -7.17 -21.86
CA ILE A 328 3.06 -7.93 -20.72
C ILE A 328 1.93 -8.81 -20.17
N GLN A 329 2.15 -10.12 -20.17
CA GLN A 329 1.18 -11.06 -19.63
C GLN A 329 1.14 -10.96 -18.10
N PRO A 330 -0.05 -11.06 -17.48
CA PRO A 330 -0.14 -11.10 -16.03
C PRO A 330 0.63 -12.29 -15.45
N VAL A 331 1.30 -12.06 -14.33
CA VAL A 331 2.15 -13.04 -13.63
C VAL A 331 1.55 -13.43 -12.28
N SER A 332 1.86 -14.65 -11.85
CA SER A 332 1.42 -15.21 -10.57
C SER A 332 2.59 -15.36 -9.60
N LEU A 333 2.51 -14.70 -8.46
CA LEU A 333 3.53 -14.76 -7.39
C LEU A 333 2.89 -15.39 -6.15
N LEU A 334 2.68 -16.71 -6.22
CA LEU A 334 1.84 -17.44 -5.26
C LEU A 334 2.48 -17.49 -3.87
N ASN A 335 3.81 -17.57 -3.76
CA ASN A 335 4.49 -17.67 -2.46
C ASN A 335 4.44 -16.35 -1.71
N ILE A 336 4.77 -15.25 -2.39
CA ILE A 336 4.63 -13.88 -1.87
C ILE A 336 3.17 -13.64 -1.46
N GLN A 337 2.21 -13.99 -2.32
CA GLN A 337 0.79 -13.82 -2.03
C GLN A 337 0.33 -14.64 -0.81
N ALA A 338 0.71 -15.92 -0.74
CA ALA A 338 0.32 -16.81 0.36
C ALA A 338 0.85 -16.31 1.70
N LEU A 339 2.15 -15.99 1.76
CA LEU A 339 2.80 -15.47 2.96
C LEU A 339 2.20 -14.13 3.38
N THR A 340 2.11 -13.18 2.45
CA THR A 340 1.61 -11.83 2.73
C THR A 340 0.17 -11.88 3.22
N GLN A 341 -0.70 -12.66 2.55
CA GLN A 341 -2.09 -12.81 2.96
C GLN A 341 -2.21 -13.44 4.35
N ARG A 342 -1.38 -14.46 4.66
CA ARG A 342 -1.39 -15.13 5.96
C ARG A 342 -0.91 -14.21 7.09
N LEU A 343 0.17 -13.47 6.87
CA LEU A 343 0.73 -12.59 7.91
C LEU A 343 -0.14 -11.35 8.13
N ILE A 344 -0.70 -10.75 7.06
CA ILE A 344 -1.75 -9.73 7.21
C ILE A 344 -2.94 -10.31 7.96
N ASP A 345 -3.29 -11.57 7.67
CA ASP A 345 -4.40 -12.25 8.31
C ASP A 345 -4.18 -12.32 9.84
N THR A 346 -3.03 -12.85 10.26
CA THR A 346 -2.59 -12.93 11.65
C THR A 346 -2.48 -11.54 12.32
N ASN A 347 -1.89 -10.54 11.64
CA ASN A 347 -1.72 -9.19 12.18
C ASN A 347 -3.06 -8.44 12.33
N THR A 348 -4.04 -8.66 11.46
CA THR A 348 -5.37 -8.06 11.64
C THR A 348 -6.07 -8.67 12.85
N TYR A 349 -5.97 -9.99 13.08
CA TYR A 349 -6.49 -10.59 14.32
C TYR A 349 -5.84 -9.97 15.55
N LYS A 350 -4.50 -9.84 15.55
CA LYS A 350 -3.75 -9.16 16.62
C LYS A 350 -4.31 -7.76 16.88
N ASN A 351 -4.42 -6.94 15.85
CA ASN A 351 -4.82 -5.53 15.96
C ASN A 351 -6.29 -5.38 16.38
N VAL A 352 -7.20 -6.16 15.78
CA VAL A 352 -8.64 -6.10 16.10
C VAL A 352 -8.90 -6.63 17.51
N LEU A 353 -8.33 -7.78 17.89
CA LEU A 353 -8.52 -8.33 19.25
C LEU A 353 -7.90 -7.42 20.31
N SER A 354 -6.74 -6.82 20.05
CA SER A 354 -6.12 -5.85 20.96
C SER A 354 -7.00 -4.60 21.14
N LEU A 355 -7.52 -4.05 20.04
CA LEU A 355 -8.42 -2.90 20.06
C LEU A 355 -9.71 -3.21 20.82
N LEU A 356 -10.35 -4.34 20.53
CA LEU A 356 -11.58 -4.76 21.19
C LEU A 356 -11.36 -5.07 22.68
N SER A 357 -10.20 -5.62 23.05
CA SER A 357 -9.82 -5.83 24.45
C SER A 357 -9.64 -4.50 25.17
N PHE A 358 -8.92 -3.55 24.58
CA PHE A 358 -8.71 -2.21 25.13
C PHE A 358 -10.04 -1.49 25.39
N VAL A 359 -10.93 -1.47 24.40
CA VAL A 359 -12.23 -0.79 24.47
C VAL A 359 -13.17 -1.40 25.51
N ASN A 360 -13.01 -2.69 25.82
CA ASN A 360 -13.86 -3.42 26.77
C ASN A 360 -13.34 -3.49 28.21
N GLN A 361 -12.19 -2.88 28.52
CA GLN A 361 -11.64 -2.91 29.89
C GLN A 361 -12.65 -2.35 30.91
N SER A 362 -13.03 -3.17 31.90
CA SER A 362 -14.02 -2.79 32.92
C SER A 362 -13.44 -1.88 33.98
N ILE A 363 -14.21 -0.85 34.36
CA ILE A 363 -13.92 0.12 35.43
C ILE A 363 -13.74 -0.57 36.80
N ASP A 364 -14.34 -1.74 37.01
CA ASP A 364 -14.37 -2.39 38.33
C ASP A 364 -13.03 -3.07 38.73
N LYS A 365 -12.17 -3.44 37.76
CA LYS A 365 -10.85 -4.04 38.06
C LYS A 365 -9.80 -3.04 38.55
N ALA A 366 -9.87 -1.79 38.10
CA ALA A 366 -8.98 -0.72 38.57
C ALA A 366 -9.29 -0.30 40.02
N ARG A 367 -10.52 -0.53 40.49
CA ARG A 367 -10.92 -0.27 41.89
C ARG A 367 -10.47 -1.36 42.87
N ASN A 368 -10.29 -2.59 42.39
CA ASN A 368 -9.98 -3.77 43.23
C ASN A 368 -8.50 -4.18 43.21
N SER A 369 -7.73 -3.73 42.23
CA SER A 369 -6.27 -3.66 42.38
C SER A 369 -5.96 -2.48 43.31
N LYS A 370 -4.88 -2.56 44.11
CA LYS A 370 -4.32 -1.38 44.79
C LYS A 370 -3.23 -0.77 43.89
N PRO A 371 -3.53 -0.03 42.81
CA PRO A 371 -2.52 0.82 42.22
C PRO A 371 -2.45 2.11 43.04
N LYS A 372 -1.23 2.60 43.24
CA LYS A 372 -1.02 3.97 43.69
C LYS A 372 -1.39 4.90 42.51
N ILE A 373 -2.20 5.91 42.80
CA ILE A 373 -2.38 7.17 42.03
C ILE A 373 -3.36 7.09 40.85
N ASP A 374 -4.05 8.22 40.62
CA ASP A 374 -5.09 8.56 39.63
C ASP A 374 -4.79 8.26 38.13
N GLU A 375 -3.80 7.41 37.81
CA GLU A 375 -3.26 7.20 36.44
C GLU A 375 -4.17 6.37 35.51
N TYR A 376 -5.18 5.65 36.02
CA TYR A 376 -6.06 4.81 35.21
C TYR A 376 -7.39 5.46 34.79
N LYS A 377 -7.72 6.66 35.29
CA LYS A 377 -9.00 7.31 34.90
C LYS A 377 -9.03 7.65 33.40
N ASP A 378 -7.87 7.91 32.81
CA ASP A 378 -7.74 8.46 31.45
C ASP A 378 -7.66 7.38 30.35
N THR A 379 -7.75 6.09 30.72
CA THR A 379 -7.81 4.96 29.78
C THR A 379 -9.23 4.49 29.49
N PHE A 380 -10.23 4.96 30.25
CA PHE A 380 -11.62 4.51 30.09
C PHE A 380 -12.42 5.38 29.12
N LEU A 381 -13.25 4.71 28.31
CA LEU A 381 -14.11 5.37 27.34
C LEU A 381 -15.43 5.83 27.99
N TYR A 382 -15.51 7.12 28.35
CA TYR A 382 -16.71 7.72 28.93
C TYR A 382 -17.61 8.38 27.87
N PHE A 383 -18.73 7.75 27.52
CA PHE A 383 -19.70 8.27 26.53
C PHE A 383 -20.46 9.53 26.97
N SER A 384 -20.45 9.85 28.26
CA SER A 384 -21.02 11.11 28.77
C SER A 384 -20.18 12.33 28.39
N SER A 385 -18.89 12.14 28.11
CA SER A 385 -17.97 13.21 27.72
C SER A 385 -17.93 13.39 26.20
N LYS A 386 -17.61 14.60 25.74
CA LYS A 386 -17.37 14.86 24.31
C LYS A 386 -16.11 14.15 23.82
N VAL A 387 -15.02 14.19 24.59
CA VAL A 387 -13.76 13.47 24.33
C VAL A 387 -14.02 11.98 24.09
N GLY A 388 -14.74 11.32 25.02
CA GLY A 388 -15.03 9.89 24.92
C GLY A 388 -15.90 9.52 23.71
N ARG A 389 -16.89 10.35 23.34
CA ARG A 389 -17.69 10.13 22.12
C ARG A 389 -16.85 10.24 20.85
N HIS A 390 -15.96 11.22 20.75
CA HIS A 390 -15.08 11.39 19.59
C HIS A 390 -14.01 10.28 19.53
N ALA A 391 -13.47 9.86 20.68
CA ALA A 391 -12.59 8.71 20.77
C ALA A 391 -13.29 7.41 20.33
N ALA A 392 -14.57 7.22 20.69
CA ALA A 392 -15.35 6.07 20.24
C ALA A 392 -15.46 6.02 18.71
N LEU A 393 -15.75 7.16 18.07
CA LEU A 393 -15.74 7.25 16.60
C LEU A 393 -14.37 6.90 16.02
N ARG A 394 -13.28 7.36 16.63
CA ARG A 394 -11.92 6.98 16.19
C ARG A 394 -11.69 5.47 16.25
N TYR A 395 -12.10 4.83 17.33
CA TYR A 395 -11.94 3.38 17.47
C TYR A 395 -12.81 2.61 16.48
N LEU A 396 -14.02 3.08 16.18
CA LEU A 396 -14.85 2.51 15.11
C LEU A 396 -14.23 2.70 13.72
N GLN A 397 -13.59 3.85 13.45
CA GLN A 397 -12.81 4.06 12.23
C GLN A 397 -11.64 3.07 12.14
N LYS A 398 -10.82 2.92 13.20
CA LYS A 398 -9.69 1.99 13.23
C LYS A 398 -10.15 0.54 13.06
N LEU A 399 -11.23 0.16 13.73
CA LEU A 399 -11.84 -1.16 13.59
C LEU A 399 -12.24 -1.40 12.14
N GLY A 400 -13.01 -0.51 11.52
CA GLY A 400 -13.40 -0.65 10.13
C GLY A 400 -12.21 -0.65 9.17
N GLU A 401 -11.16 0.13 9.45
CA GLU A 401 -9.92 0.15 8.66
C GLU A 401 -9.23 -1.22 8.67
N TYR A 402 -9.01 -1.82 9.84
CA TYR A 402 -8.46 -3.18 9.95
C TYR A 402 -9.32 -4.22 9.21
N LEU A 403 -10.64 -4.00 9.14
CA LEU A 403 -11.59 -4.89 8.46
C LEU A 403 -11.75 -4.59 6.96
N THR A 404 -11.16 -3.53 6.40
CA THR A 404 -11.29 -3.18 4.97
C THR A 404 -10.58 -4.13 4.02
N GLY A 405 -9.71 -5.01 4.52
CA GLY A 405 -9.03 -6.02 3.72
C GLY A 405 -10.03 -6.91 2.97
N LYS A 406 -10.16 -6.69 1.65
CA LYS A 406 -11.25 -7.20 0.77
C LYS A 406 -11.53 -8.71 0.81
N ASN A 407 -10.68 -9.51 1.44
CA ASN A 407 -10.77 -10.98 1.46
C ASN A 407 -10.70 -11.63 2.84
N PHE A 408 -10.52 -10.86 3.91
CA PHE A 408 -10.18 -11.46 5.20
C PHE A 408 -11.37 -12.21 5.81
N TYR A 409 -12.53 -11.57 5.95
CA TYR A 409 -13.60 -12.12 6.80
C TYR A 409 -14.78 -12.75 6.02
N SER A 410 -15.08 -12.23 4.83
CA SER A 410 -16.17 -12.73 3.99
C SER A 410 -15.94 -14.16 3.47
N ALA A 411 -14.68 -14.62 3.45
CA ALA A 411 -14.31 -15.96 3.00
C ALA A 411 -14.61 -17.06 4.03
N TYR A 412 -14.83 -16.72 5.31
CA TYR A 412 -14.98 -17.69 6.39
C TYR A 412 -16.39 -17.71 6.96
N ASN A 413 -17.01 -16.56 7.25
CA ASN A 413 -18.34 -16.49 7.85
C ASN A 413 -19.29 -15.51 7.14
N GLU A 414 -20.28 -16.04 6.42
CA GLU A 414 -21.34 -15.28 5.72
C GLU A 414 -22.43 -14.71 6.65
N SER A 415 -22.47 -15.14 7.93
CA SER A 415 -23.52 -14.73 8.88
C SER A 415 -23.27 -13.36 9.53
N VAL A 416 -22.12 -12.73 9.25
CA VAL A 416 -21.76 -11.40 9.78
C VAL A 416 -21.55 -10.45 8.62
N SER A 417 -22.15 -9.26 8.73
CA SER A 417 -22.04 -8.23 7.69
C SER A 417 -20.80 -7.36 7.91
N TRP A 418 -19.63 -7.89 7.55
CA TRP A 418 -18.35 -7.14 7.58
C TRP A 418 -18.42 -5.86 6.75
N GLU A 419 -19.19 -5.89 5.65
CA GLU A 419 -19.45 -4.75 4.78
C GLU A 419 -20.12 -3.57 5.52
N ASP A 420 -20.93 -3.84 6.55
CA ASP A 420 -21.57 -2.77 7.33
C ASP A 420 -20.58 -2.09 8.29
N LEU A 421 -19.62 -2.82 8.87
CA LEU A 421 -18.52 -2.23 9.64
C LEU A 421 -17.64 -1.32 8.76
N VAL A 422 -17.34 -1.76 7.54
CA VAL A 422 -16.61 -0.94 6.54
C VAL A 422 -17.45 0.25 6.10
N SER A 423 -18.77 0.06 5.92
CA SER A 423 -19.69 1.15 5.57
C SER A 423 -19.75 2.21 6.67
N LEU A 424 -19.83 1.79 7.95
CA LEU A 424 -19.80 2.70 9.09
C LEU A 424 -18.48 3.49 9.11
N ARG A 425 -17.33 2.83 8.91
CA ARG A 425 -16.05 3.54 8.78
C ARG A 425 -16.09 4.56 7.65
N ASN A 426 -16.65 4.22 6.48
CA ASN A 426 -16.76 5.16 5.37
C ASN A 426 -17.65 6.35 5.70
N ILE A 427 -18.76 6.15 6.42
CA ILE A 427 -19.62 7.24 6.90
C ILE A 427 -18.84 8.16 7.85
N ILE A 428 -18.11 7.60 8.81
CA ILE A 428 -17.34 8.38 9.80
C ILE A 428 -16.14 9.08 9.14
N VAL A 429 -15.47 8.46 8.17
CA VAL A 429 -14.28 9.00 7.47
C VAL A 429 -14.65 9.94 6.33
N HIS A 430 -15.81 9.81 5.69
CA HIS A 430 -16.22 10.62 4.52
C HIS A 430 -17.36 11.56 4.84
N GLN A 431 -17.23 12.35 5.91
CA GLN A 431 -18.26 13.33 6.33
C GLN A 431 -18.47 14.47 5.33
N ASP A 432 -17.55 14.62 4.37
CA ASP A 432 -17.64 15.56 3.27
C ASP A 432 -18.56 15.10 2.12
N GLN A 433 -19.03 13.85 2.16
CA GLN A 433 -19.89 13.22 1.15
C GLN A 433 -21.33 13.07 1.66
N ASP A 434 -22.29 13.29 0.75
CA ASP A 434 -23.72 13.12 0.98
C ASP A 434 -24.19 13.72 2.33
N ASN A 435 -24.96 12.95 3.10
CA ASN A 435 -25.48 13.29 4.43
C ASN A 435 -24.61 12.73 5.58
N ASN A 436 -23.37 12.28 5.30
CA ASN A 436 -22.57 11.55 6.29
C ASN A 436 -22.28 12.37 7.56
N LYS A 437 -21.98 13.67 7.42
CA LYS A 437 -21.79 14.57 8.59
C LYS A 437 -23.03 14.59 9.48
N TYR A 438 -24.22 14.71 8.89
CA TYR A 438 -25.48 14.71 9.65
C TYR A 438 -25.69 13.40 10.42
N VAL A 439 -25.43 12.25 9.78
CA VAL A 439 -25.53 10.95 10.45
C VAL A 439 -24.54 10.84 11.62
N VAL A 440 -23.31 11.32 11.43
CA VAL A 440 -22.29 11.33 12.49
C VAL A 440 -22.69 12.27 13.63
N ASP A 441 -23.26 13.43 13.32
CA ASP A 441 -23.72 14.39 14.33
C ASP A 441 -24.86 13.81 15.16
N LEU A 442 -25.81 13.11 14.54
CA LEU A 442 -26.85 12.37 15.26
C LEU A 442 -26.26 11.31 16.19
N LEU A 443 -25.25 10.56 15.71
CA LEU A 443 -24.59 9.53 16.51
C LEU A 443 -23.82 10.14 17.71
N LEU A 444 -23.18 11.29 17.52
CA LEU A 444 -22.53 12.03 18.60
C LEU A 444 -23.57 12.59 19.60
N GLN A 445 -24.75 13.00 19.14
CA GLN A 445 -25.83 13.51 19.98
C GLN A 445 -26.59 12.41 20.75
N ASP A 446 -26.46 11.14 20.34
CA ASP A 446 -27.05 9.99 21.02
C ASP A 446 -25.98 9.09 21.68
N PRO A 447 -25.56 9.40 22.93
CA PRO A 447 -24.62 8.57 23.69
C PRO A 447 -25.09 7.13 23.89
N HIS A 448 -26.41 6.87 23.87
CA HIS A 448 -26.94 5.53 24.10
C HIS A 448 -26.66 4.62 22.91
N GLN A 449 -26.83 5.11 21.68
CA GLN A 449 -26.48 4.36 20.48
C GLN A 449 -24.98 4.03 20.42
N LEU A 450 -24.10 5.00 20.66
CA LEU A 450 -22.66 4.77 20.72
C LEU A 450 -22.29 3.74 21.80
N LYS A 451 -22.89 3.86 22.99
CA LYS A 451 -22.69 2.91 24.07
C LYS A 451 -23.17 1.51 23.70
N GLN A 452 -24.32 1.39 23.03
CA GLN A 452 -24.86 0.11 22.57
C GLN A 452 -23.91 -0.58 21.58
N ILE A 453 -23.43 0.15 20.58
CA ILE A 453 -22.44 -0.38 19.61
C ILE A 453 -21.19 -0.84 20.37
N VAL A 454 -20.59 0.04 21.16
CA VAL A 454 -19.26 -0.19 21.72
C VAL A 454 -19.24 -1.17 22.89
N GLN A 455 -20.24 -1.15 23.78
CA GLN A 455 -20.24 -1.99 24.99
C GLN A 455 -21.01 -3.30 24.85
N VAL A 456 -21.87 -3.43 23.84
CA VAL A 456 -22.69 -4.64 23.60
C VAL A 456 -22.29 -5.29 22.27
N GLU A 457 -22.48 -4.62 21.14
CA GLU A 457 -22.29 -5.23 19.82
C GLU A 457 -20.83 -5.58 19.51
N LEU A 458 -19.87 -4.75 19.95
CA LEU A 458 -18.44 -5.07 19.80
C LEU A 458 -18.00 -6.28 20.64
N LYS A 459 -18.70 -6.63 21.72
CA LYS A 459 -18.43 -7.88 22.45
C LYS A 459 -18.90 -9.10 21.67
N GLU A 460 -20.07 -9.00 21.04
CA GLU A 460 -20.57 -10.04 20.12
C GLU A 460 -19.61 -10.23 18.95
N LEU A 461 -19.04 -9.13 18.42
CA LEU A 461 -18.03 -9.17 17.36
C LEU A 461 -16.81 -10.02 17.74
N ILE A 462 -16.36 -10.00 18.99
CA ILE A 462 -15.24 -10.84 19.45
C ILE A 462 -15.58 -12.32 19.27
N ILE A 463 -16.80 -12.75 19.61
CA ILE A 463 -17.23 -14.14 19.44
C ILE A 463 -17.25 -14.52 17.97
N PHE A 464 -17.76 -13.63 17.11
CA PHE A 464 -17.73 -13.84 15.67
C PHE A 464 -16.30 -13.93 15.12
N LEU A 465 -15.35 -13.14 15.63
CA LEU A 465 -13.95 -13.22 15.26
C LEU A 465 -13.33 -14.56 15.66
N LEU A 466 -13.66 -15.09 16.85
CA LEU A 466 -13.17 -16.39 17.30
C LEU A 466 -13.76 -17.55 16.50
N ASP A 467 -15.04 -17.48 16.13
CA ASP A 467 -15.65 -18.44 15.22
C ASP A 467 -14.96 -18.41 13.84
N ASN A 468 -14.62 -17.21 13.33
CA ASN A 468 -13.84 -17.07 12.10
C ASN A 468 -12.42 -17.63 12.23
N LEU A 469 -11.77 -17.44 13.38
CA LEU A 469 -10.43 -17.97 13.63
C LEU A 469 -10.44 -19.50 13.58
N LEU A 470 -11.44 -20.15 14.18
CA LEU A 470 -11.61 -21.61 14.08
C LEU A 470 -11.85 -22.07 12.64
N LEU A 471 -12.66 -21.35 11.87
CA LEU A 471 -12.91 -21.66 10.46
C LEU A 471 -11.66 -21.45 9.59
N ARG A 472 -10.85 -20.45 9.90
CA ARG A 472 -9.55 -20.20 9.27
C ARG A 472 -8.61 -21.37 9.50
N GLU A 473 -8.47 -21.81 10.74
CA GLU A 473 -7.66 -22.98 11.12
C GLU A 473 -8.09 -24.25 10.38
N GLN A 474 -9.40 -24.47 10.22
CA GLN A 474 -9.94 -25.62 9.47
C GLN A 474 -9.65 -25.56 7.96
N LYS A 475 -9.66 -24.36 7.36
CA LYS A 475 -9.49 -24.20 5.90
C LYS A 475 -8.03 -24.11 5.45
N THR A 476 -7.12 -23.70 6.32
CA THR A 476 -5.72 -23.40 5.97
C THR A 476 -4.77 -24.36 6.67
N SER A 477 -4.39 -24.05 7.90
CA SER A 477 -3.53 -24.86 8.73
C SER A 477 -3.51 -24.37 10.17
N VAL A 478 -2.97 -25.20 11.04
CA VAL A 478 -2.71 -24.94 12.44
C VAL A 478 -1.21 -25.06 12.69
N LEU A 479 -0.63 -24.22 13.56
CA LEU A 479 0.77 -24.34 13.95
C LEU A 479 0.90 -25.29 15.16
N GLU A 480 1.40 -26.50 14.91
CA GLU A 480 1.62 -27.57 15.91
C GLU A 480 3.13 -27.83 16.13
N GLY A 481 3.94 -26.77 16.18
CA GLY A 481 5.37 -26.84 16.48
C GLY A 481 6.29 -27.18 15.30
N ASN A 482 5.76 -27.51 14.12
CA ASN A 482 6.54 -27.65 12.89
C ASN A 482 6.29 -26.49 11.91
N PHE A 483 7.23 -25.54 11.86
CA PHE A 483 7.11 -24.33 11.04
C PHE A 483 7.16 -24.60 9.53
N GLN A 484 7.99 -25.55 9.09
CA GLN A 484 8.12 -25.91 7.68
C GLN A 484 6.82 -26.53 7.16
N GLU A 485 6.24 -27.48 7.90
CA GLU A 485 4.97 -28.09 7.54
C GLU A 485 3.82 -27.06 7.55
N HIS A 486 3.81 -26.18 8.55
CA HIS A 486 2.85 -25.09 8.61
C HIS A 486 2.89 -24.20 7.37
N TRP A 487 4.09 -23.78 6.95
CA TRP A 487 4.30 -23.01 5.72
C TRP A 487 3.81 -23.76 4.47
N LEU A 488 4.18 -25.03 4.31
CA LEU A 488 3.75 -25.82 3.16
C LEU A 488 2.22 -25.94 3.06
N ASN A 489 1.53 -26.04 4.21
CA ASN A 489 0.08 -26.10 4.24
C ASN A 489 -0.57 -24.75 3.88
N ILE A 490 0.02 -23.62 4.33
CA ILE A 490 -0.41 -22.27 3.91
C ILE A 490 -0.31 -22.13 2.39
N TYR A 491 0.82 -22.53 1.81
CA TYR A 491 1.04 -22.48 0.36
C TYR A 491 0.01 -23.33 -0.40
N LYS A 492 -0.18 -24.60 -0.01
CA LYS A 492 -1.14 -25.52 -0.66
C LYS A 492 -2.58 -25.00 -0.62
N ALA A 493 -2.98 -24.37 0.48
CA ALA A 493 -4.31 -23.77 0.59
C ALA A 493 -4.49 -22.62 -0.41
N GLN A 494 -3.46 -21.79 -0.60
CA GLN A 494 -3.48 -20.71 -1.59
C GLN A 494 -3.46 -21.24 -3.03
N GLU A 495 -2.67 -22.27 -3.32
CA GLU A 495 -2.63 -22.93 -4.63
C GLU A 495 -4.00 -23.49 -5.02
N LYS A 496 -4.68 -24.19 -4.09
CA LYS A 496 -6.04 -24.70 -4.29
C LYS A 496 -7.03 -23.57 -4.59
N LYS A 497 -6.97 -22.48 -3.81
CA LYS A 497 -7.84 -21.31 -4.00
C LYS A 497 -7.62 -20.66 -5.36
N ALA A 498 -6.36 -20.52 -5.80
CA ALA A 498 -6.03 -19.99 -7.11
C ALA A 498 -6.61 -20.90 -8.22
N ALA A 499 -6.42 -22.22 -8.12
CA ALA A 499 -6.96 -23.17 -9.09
C ALA A 499 -8.49 -23.11 -9.22
N GLU A 500 -9.21 -22.99 -8.10
CA GLU A 500 -10.67 -22.83 -8.08
C GLU A 500 -11.13 -21.53 -8.75
N GLN A 501 -10.41 -20.42 -8.51
CA GLN A 501 -10.72 -19.13 -9.16
C GLN A 501 -10.55 -19.21 -10.68
N PHE A 502 -9.48 -19.85 -11.18
CA PHE A 502 -9.30 -20.06 -12.61
C PHE A 502 -10.37 -20.97 -13.22
N ALA A 503 -10.77 -22.02 -12.51
CA ALA A 503 -11.80 -22.97 -12.96
C ALA A 503 -13.22 -22.36 -13.01
N SER A 504 -13.51 -21.38 -12.15
CA SER A 504 -14.84 -20.75 -12.02
C SER A 504 -15.22 -19.75 -13.13
N SER A 505 -14.35 -19.53 -14.12
CA SER A 505 -14.65 -18.72 -15.29
C SER A 505 -15.83 -19.33 -16.07
N PRO A 506 -16.94 -18.60 -16.32
CA PRO A 506 -18.16 -19.19 -16.85
C PRO A 506 -17.93 -19.77 -18.26
N LYS A 507 -17.91 -21.10 -18.37
CA LYS A 507 -18.08 -21.81 -19.64
C LYS A 507 -19.47 -21.49 -20.17
N ARG A 508 -19.58 -20.65 -21.21
CA ARG A 508 -20.85 -20.46 -21.92
C ARG A 508 -21.22 -21.79 -22.57
N ASN A 509 -22.39 -22.32 -22.23
CA ASN A 509 -23.01 -23.43 -22.94
C ASN A 509 -23.29 -22.98 -24.39
N ALA A 510 -22.48 -23.46 -25.34
CA ALA A 510 -22.65 -23.19 -26.77
C ALA A 510 -23.44 -24.32 -27.44
N LYS A 511 -24.69 -24.05 -27.83
CA LYS A 511 -25.45 -24.87 -28.80
C LYS A 511 -26.46 -24.02 -29.59
N SER A 512 -26.04 -22.90 -30.17
CA SER A 512 -26.81 -22.24 -31.22
C SER A 512 -25.88 -21.80 -32.33
N LEU A 513 -26.07 -22.36 -33.54
CA LEU A 513 -25.43 -21.88 -34.77
C LEU A 513 -25.59 -20.36 -34.87
N LEU A 514 -24.47 -19.64 -34.97
CA LEU A 514 -24.45 -18.17 -35.03
C LEU A 514 -24.78 -17.65 -36.45
N THR A 515 -24.73 -18.53 -37.46
CA THR A 515 -24.87 -18.17 -38.88
C THR A 515 -25.57 -19.28 -39.68
N SER A 516 -26.16 -18.95 -40.84
CA SER A 516 -26.79 -19.94 -41.75
C SER A 516 -25.73 -20.75 -42.50
N LYS A 517 -26.07 -21.97 -42.96
CA LYS A 517 -25.15 -22.81 -43.76
C LYS A 517 -24.72 -22.15 -45.08
N GLU A 518 -25.64 -21.42 -45.72
CA GLU A 518 -25.35 -20.68 -46.96
C GLU A 518 -24.33 -19.56 -46.75
N ASP A 519 -24.41 -18.86 -45.61
CA ASP A 519 -23.44 -17.82 -45.27
C ASP A 519 -22.09 -18.40 -44.84
N GLU A 520 -22.07 -19.57 -44.19
CA GLU A 520 -20.83 -20.32 -43.91
C GLU A 520 -20.13 -20.73 -45.21
N GLU A 521 -20.85 -21.35 -46.14
CA GLU A 521 -20.31 -21.76 -47.44
C GLU A 521 -19.83 -20.57 -48.27
N PHE A 522 -20.56 -19.45 -48.25
CA PHE A 522 -20.16 -18.22 -48.92
C PHE A 522 -18.89 -17.62 -48.32
N PHE A 523 -18.80 -17.55 -46.98
CA PHE A 523 -17.66 -16.96 -46.28
C PHE A 523 -16.39 -17.79 -46.44
N ILE A 524 -16.48 -19.11 -46.20
CA ILE A 524 -15.34 -20.02 -46.33
C ILE A 524 -14.94 -20.18 -47.80
N GLY A 525 -15.91 -20.27 -48.72
CA GLY A 525 -15.64 -20.29 -50.16
C GLY A 525 -14.88 -19.05 -50.64
N PHE A 526 -15.09 -17.89 -50.00
CA PHE A 526 -14.34 -16.67 -50.30
C PHE A 526 -12.91 -16.70 -49.75
N LEU A 527 -12.69 -17.24 -48.55
CA LEU A 527 -11.37 -17.43 -47.97
C LEU A 527 -10.51 -18.38 -48.81
N ILE A 528 -11.09 -19.49 -49.28
CA ILE A 528 -10.43 -20.46 -50.18
C ILE A 528 -10.00 -19.76 -51.48
N ARG A 529 -10.88 -18.97 -52.11
CA ARG A 529 -10.56 -18.23 -53.34
C ARG A 529 -9.44 -17.20 -53.16
N LYS A 530 -9.23 -16.71 -51.93
CA LYS A 530 -8.17 -15.76 -51.58
C LYS A 530 -6.91 -16.46 -51.04
N ASN A 531 -6.80 -17.78 -51.17
CA ASN A 531 -5.67 -18.59 -50.70
C ASN A 531 -5.36 -18.33 -49.21
N ALA A 532 -6.39 -18.26 -48.36
CA ALA A 532 -6.19 -18.19 -46.92
C ALA A 532 -5.51 -19.49 -46.41
N PRO A 533 -4.68 -19.41 -45.35
CA PRO A 533 -4.13 -20.61 -44.72
C PRO A 533 -5.25 -21.53 -44.17
N GLN A 534 -5.04 -22.85 -44.22
CA GLN A 534 -6.03 -23.83 -43.75
C GLN A 534 -6.43 -23.62 -42.28
N GLU A 535 -5.48 -23.19 -41.44
CA GLU A 535 -5.71 -22.84 -40.04
C GLU A 535 -6.73 -21.71 -39.86
N VAL A 536 -6.72 -20.73 -40.78
CA VAL A 536 -7.65 -19.60 -40.78
C VAL A 536 -9.05 -20.06 -41.21
N GLU A 537 -9.13 -20.94 -42.21
CA GLU A 537 -10.41 -21.51 -42.64
C GLU A 537 -11.07 -22.34 -41.53
N ASP A 538 -10.29 -23.19 -40.86
CA ASP A 538 -10.76 -24.05 -39.77
C ASP A 538 -11.22 -23.24 -38.56
N LEU A 539 -10.46 -22.19 -38.19
CA LEU A 539 -10.85 -21.26 -37.13
C LEU A 539 -12.19 -20.58 -37.46
N TRP A 540 -12.35 -20.07 -38.68
CA TRP A 540 -13.59 -19.40 -39.06
C TRP A 540 -14.78 -20.35 -39.20
N ARG A 541 -14.59 -21.60 -39.61
CA ARG A 541 -15.65 -22.62 -39.54
C ARG A 541 -16.14 -22.81 -38.11
N LYS A 542 -15.24 -22.93 -37.13
CA LYS A 542 -15.59 -23.08 -35.71
C LYS A 542 -16.28 -21.84 -35.15
N ILE A 543 -15.81 -20.64 -35.51
CA ILE A 543 -16.42 -19.35 -35.09
C ILE A 543 -17.83 -19.22 -35.67
N LEU A 544 -18.03 -19.48 -36.98
CA LEU A 544 -19.33 -19.35 -37.65
C LEU A 544 -20.37 -20.34 -37.11
N ARG A 545 -19.92 -21.51 -36.65
CA ARG A 545 -20.74 -22.54 -35.99
C ARG A 545 -21.00 -22.28 -34.51
N GLY A 546 -20.29 -21.32 -33.91
CA GLY A 546 -20.37 -21.01 -32.48
C GLY A 546 -19.66 -22.02 -31.59
N GLU A 547 -18.77 -22.85 -32.14
CA GLU A 547 -17.97 -23.83 -31.41
C GLU A 547 -16.79 -23.18 -30.68
N GLU A 548 -16.31 -22.03 -31.18
CA GLU A 548 -15.17 -21.30 -30.64
C GLU A 548 -15.47 -19.79 -30.60
N LYS A 549 -14.98 -19.10 -29.54
CA LYS A 549 -15.03 -17.63 -29.52
C LYS A 549 -13.96 -17.10 -30.46
N SER A 550 -14.27 -16.03 -31.17
CA SER A 550 -13.23 -15.36 -31.96
C SER A 550 -12.10 -14.86 -31.05
N PRO A 551 -10.84 -15.17 -31.36
CA PRO A 551 -9.69 -14.63 -30.65
C PRO A 551 -9.34 -13.20 -31.07
N LEU A 552 -9.98 -12.66 -32.12
CA LEU A 552 -9.58 -11.42 -32.75
C LEU A 552 -10.07 -10.19 -31.99
N THR A 553 -9.15 -9.26 -31.75
CA THR A 553 -9.44 -7.89 -31.30
C THR A 553 -9.96 -7.02 -32.45
N THR A 554 -10.56 -5.86 -32.15
CA THR A 554 -11.09 -4.93 -33.17
C THR A 554 -10.01 -4.48 -34.18
N LYS A 555 -8.75 -4.40 -33.76
CA LYS A 555 -7.60 -4.06 -34.63
C LYS A 555 -7.28 -5.22 -35.58
N GLU A 556 -7.25 -6.44 -35.07
CA GLU A 556 -7.00 -7.66 -35.85
C GLU A 556 -8.15 -7.96 -36.81
N GLU A 557 -9.40 -7.66 -36.44
CA GLU A 557 -10.54 -7.73 -37.37
C GLU A 557 -10.34 -6.82 -38.60
N GLY A 558 -9.82 -5.60 -38.37
CA GLY A 558 -9.52 -4.66 -39.45
C GLY A 558 -8.44 -5.18 -40.39
N GLN A 559 -7.38 -5.77 -39.83
CA GLN A 559 -6.30 -6.41 -40.59
C GLN A 559 -6.79 -7.65 -41.36
N PHE A 560 -7.64 -8.46 -40.73
CA PHE A 560 -8.24 -9.63 -41.35
C PHE A 560 -9.09 -9.26 -42.57
N ARG A 561 -9.94 -8.23 -42.44
CA ARG A 561 -10.73 -7.71 -43.57
C ARG A 561 -9.83 -7.18 -44.67
N GLN A 562 -8.75 -6.48 -44.32
CA GLN A 562 -7.81 -5.95 -45.30
C GLN A 562 -7.06 -7.06 -46.07
N ALA A 563 -6.76 -8.17 -45.39
CA ALA A 563 -6.03 -9.30 -45.98
C ALA A 563 -6.91 -10.20 -46.86
N TYR A 564 -8.15 -10.47 -46.46
CA TYR A 564 -8.95 -11.55 -47.07
C TYR A 564 -10.29 -11.11 -47.69
N PHE A 565 -10.77 -9.89 -47.46
CA PHE A 565 -12.00 -9.40 -48.09
C PHE A 565 -11.68 -8.61 -49.37
N PRO A 566 -12.60 -8.53 -50.33
CA PRO A 566 -12.39 -7.66 -51.49
C PRO A 566 -12.43 -6.20 -51.03
N THR A 567 -11.68 -5.30 -51.67
CA THR A 567 -11.81 -3.88 -51.32
C THR A 567 -13.21 -3.38 -51.71
N LYS A 568 -13.74 -2.36 -51.01
CA LYS A 568 -15.04 -1.75 -51.35
C LYS A 568 -15.12 -1.26 -52.81
N LYS A 569 -13.97 -0.96 -53.42
CA LYS A 569 -13.86 -0.53 -54.82
C LYS A 569 -13.90 -1.70 -55.81
N GLU A 570 -13.44 -2.89 -55.40
CA GLU A 570 -13.44 -4.11 -56.22
C GLU A 570 -14.81 -4.78 -56.26
N ASP A 571 -15.41 -5.02 -55.08
CA ASP A 571 -16.71 -5.66 -54.97
C ASP A 571 -17.42 -5.23 -53.68
N SER A 572 -18.21 -4.16 -53.81
CA SER A 572 -18.98 -3.58 -52.71
C SER A 572 -20.02 -4.55 -52.13
N GLN A 573 -20.63 -5.40 -52.97
CA GLN A 573 -21.68 -6.33 -52.53
C GLN A 573 -21.07 -7.47 -51.71
N SER A 574 -20.02 -8.11 -52.19
CA SER A 574 -19.32 -9.17 -51.45
C SER A 574 -18.66 -8.63 -50.19
N PHE A 575 -18.03 -7.43 -50.24
CA PHE A 575 -17.46 -6.81 -49.03
C PHE A 575 -18.52 -6.57 -47.96
N THR A 576 -19.70 -6.07 -48.35
CA THR A 576 -20.81 -5.79 -47.43
C THR A 576 -21.36 -7.09 -46.84
N ARG A 577 -21.55 -8.12 -47.68
CA ARG A 577 -22.05 -9.43 -47.24
C ARG A 577 -21.07 -10.14 -46.30
N LEU A 578 -19.79 -10.24 -46.64
CA LEU A 578 -18.75 -10.83 -45.79
C LEU A 578 -18.60 -10.06 -44.46
N SER A 579 -18.61 -8.73 -44.51
CA SER A 579 -18.57 -7.88 -43.31
C SER A 579 -19.79 -8.11 -42.41
N GLN A 580 -20.95 -8.36 -43.00
CA GLN A 580 -22.18 -8.64 -42.26
C GLN A 580 -22.17 -10.04 -41.64
N ILE A 581 -21.71 -11.05 -42.37
CA ILE A 581 -21.54 -12.43 -41.87
C ILE A 581 -20.56 -12.43 -40.69
N MET A 582 -19.38 -11.82 -40.86
CA MET A 582 -18.38 -11.66 -39.80
C MET A 582 -18.98 -10.93 -38.59
N ARG A 583 -19.68 -9.80 -38.81
CA ARG A 583 -20.32 -9.06 -37.72
C ARG A 583 -21.38 -9.89 -37.01
N ASN A 584 -22.18 -10.69 -37.71
CA ASN A 584 -23.23 -11.53 -37.12
C ASN A 584 -22.62 -12.65 -36.26
N ALA A 585 -21.53 -13.27 -36.72
CA ALA A 585 -20.84 -14.31 -35.97
C ALA A 585 -20.10 -13.77 -34.73
N LEU A 586 -19.63 -12.52 -34.79
CA LEU A 586 -18.93 -11.86 -33.68
C LEU A 586 -19.88 -11.14 -32.71
N SER A 587 -21.08 -10.77 -33.15
CA SER A 587 -22.05 -10.08 -32.31
C SER A 587 -22.87 -11.06 -31.48
N PRO A 588 -23.14 -10.79 -30.19
CA PRO A 588 -24.09 -11.58 -29.43
C PRO A 588 -25.48 -11.54 -30.10
N PRO A 589 -26.28 -12.62 -30.04
CA PRO A 589 -27.59 -12.65 -30.66
C PRO A 589 -28.43 -11.48 -30.15
N LYS A 590 -29.00 -10.70 -31.07
CA LYS A 590 -29.86 -9.56 -30.72
C LYS A 590 -31.16 -10.10 -30.12
N LEU A 591 -31.19 -10.23 -28.79
CA LEU A 591 -32.41 -10.48 -28.02
C LEU A 591 -33.47 -9.45 -28.41
N LYS A 592 -34.72 -9.89 -28.66
CA LYS A 592 -35.86 -9.00 -28.91
C LYS A 592 -36.08 -8.07 -27.69
N LYS A 593 -36.63 -6.87 -27.90
CA LYS A 593 -36.84 -5.87 -26.83
C LYS A 593 -37.58 -6.46 -25.62
N SER A 594 -38.62 -7.26 -25.85
CA SER A 594 -39.37 -7.97 -24.80
C SER A 594 -38.52 -8.99 -24.03
N GLN A 595 -37.65 -9.75 -24.71
CA GLN A 595 -36.75 -10.71 -24.06
C GLN A 595 -35.63 -10.02 -23.27
N ARG A 596 -35.17 -8.84 -23.70
CA ARG A 596 -34.23 -8.02 -22.92
C ARG A 596 -34.88 -7.48 -21.65
N GLU A 597 -36.11 -6.98 -21.76
CA GLU A 597 -36.87 -6.49 -20.60
C GLU A 597 -37.19 -7.62 -19.61
N GLU A 598 -37.56 -8.80 -20.10
CA GLU A 598 -37.80 -9.99 -19.25
C GLU A 598 -36.50 -10.51 -18.61
N MET A 599 -35.39 -10.56 -19.35
CA MET A 599 -34.09 -10.94 -18.81
C MET A 599 -33.58 -9.93 -17.78
N LEU A 600 -33.77 -8.63 -18.01
CA LEU A 600 -33.46 -7.59 -17.03
C LEU A 600 -34.33 -7.71 -15.78
N ARG A 601 -35.63 -8.01 -15.92
CA ARG A 601 -36.50 -8.29 -14.78
C ARG A 601 -36.06 -9.51 -14.00
N LYS A 602 -35.75 -10.63 -14.68
CA LYS A 602 -35.23 -11.85 -14.03
C LYS A 602 -33.89 -11.58 -13.33
N ILE A 603 -32.98 -10.83 -13.94
CA ILE A 603 -31.72 -10.45 -13.31
C ILE A 603 -31.96 -9.56 -12.08
N GLN A 604 -32.90 -8.62 -12.15
CA GLN A 604 -33.26 -7.75 -11.02
C GLN A 604 -33.96 -8.53 -9.90
N GLU A 605 -34.86 -9.47 -10.23
CA GLU A 605 -35.53 -10.34 -9.27
C GLU A 605 -34.55 -11.31 -8.62
N GLU A 606 -33.68 -11.96 -9.40
CA GLU A 606 -32.59 -12.79 -8.86
C GLU A 606 -31.63 -11.99 -7.99
N ALA A 607 -31.28 -10.76 -8.38
CA ALA A 607 -30.42 -9.89 -7.57
C ALA A 607 -31.11 -9.51 -6.25
N LYS A 608 -32.38 -9.11 -6.29
CA LYS A 608 -33.18 -8.79 -5.09
C LYS A 608 -33.35 -10.01 -4.20
N GLN A 609 -33.57 -11.18 -4.77
CA GLN A 609 -33.74 -12.41 -4.02
C GLN A 609 -32.43 -12.84 -3.35
N ARG A 610 -31.29 -12.77 -4.07
CA ARG A 610 -29.96 -12.97 -3.47
C ARG A 610 -29.66 -11.97 -2.37
N GLU A 611 -30.09 -10.71 -2.52
CA GLU A 611 -29.91 -9.68 -1.51
C GLU A 611 -30.77 -9.95 -0.25
N MET A 612 -32.02 -10.37 -0.43
CA MET A 612 -32.89 -10.77 0.68
C MET A 612 -32.38 -12.02 1.39
N GLU A 613 -31.91 -13.04 0.64
CA GLU A 613 -31.29 -14.23 1.21
C GLU A 613 -30.02 -13.88 2.00
N LYS A 614 -29.19 -12.96 1.49
CA LYS A 614 -28.01 -12.44 2.22
C LYS A 614 -28.44 -11.73 3.51
N LYS A 615 -29.45 -10.85 3.46
CA LYS A 615 -29.98 -10.13 4.64
C LYS A 615 -30.53 -11.08 5.71
N ASN A 616 -31.26 -12.12 5.31
CA ASN A 616 -31.84 -13.09 6.24
C ASN A 616 -30.79 -13.99 6.94
N LYS A 617 -29.60 -14.15 6.34
CA LYS A 617 -28.50 -14.91 6.94
C LYS A 617 -27.72 -14.11 8.00
N ILE A 618 -27.75 -12.78 7.94
CA ILE A 618 -26.92 -11.91 8.79
C ILE A 618 -27.54 -11.80 10.20
N LYS A 619 -26.74 -12.07 11.24
CA LYS A 619 -27.12 -11.97 12.65
C LYS A 619 -26.23 -10.96 13.39
N GLY A 620 -26.79 -10.30 14.40
CA GLY A 620 -26.09 -9.36 15.29
C GLY A 620 -25.79 -8.00 14.66
N LEU A 621 -25.10 -7.14 15.43
CA LEU A 621 -24.73 -5.77 15.03
C LEU A 621 -25.94 -4.91 14.60
N ASP A 622 -27.09 -5.07 15.25
CA ASP A 622 -28.38 -4.51 14.82
C ASP A 622 -28.39 -2.98 14.76
N THR A 623 -27.84 -2.34 15.80
CA THR A 623 -27.73 -0.88 15.94
C THR A 623 -26.81 -0.32 14.86
N LEU A 624 -25.65 -0.96 14.68
CA LEU A 624 -24.71 -0.58 13.62
C LEU A 624 -25.35 -0.68 12.23
N ARG A 625 -26.04 -1.79 11.94
CA ARG A 625 -26.73 -1.99 10.67
C ARG A 625 -27.81 -0.94 10.44
N SER A 626 -28.59 -0.61 11.48
CA SER A 626 -29.59 0.45 11.41
C SER A 626 -28.98 1.79 10.99
N ILE A 627 -27.83 2.18 11.55
CA ILE A 627 -27.14 3.44 11.21
C ILE A 627 -26.69 3.44 9.74
N VAL A 628 -26.09 2.33 9.28
CA VAL A 628 -25.67 2.18 7.88
C VAL A 628 -26.87 2.23 6.93
N GLU A 629 -27.99 1.62 7.30
CA GLU A 629 -29.23 1.70 6.53
C GLU A 629 -29.80 3.12 6.47
N ILE A 630 -29.77 3.87 7.58
CA ILE A 630 -30.22 5.27 7.62
C ILE A 630 -29.38 6.10 6.64
N ALA A 631 -28.05 5.98 6.69
CA ALA A 631 -27.14 6.68 5.80
C ALA A 631 -27.39 6.32 4.32
N LYS A 632 -27.61 5.03 4.01
CA LYS A 632 -27.88 4.57 2.63
C LYS A 632 -29.26 4.97 2.10
N LYS A 633 -30.29 5.02 2.96
CA LYS A 633 -31.70 5.28 2.55
C LYS A 633 -32.03 6.78 2.44
N HIS A 634 -31.37 7.64 3.20
CA HIS A 634 -31.72 9.06 3.33
C HIS A 634 -30.67 9.99 2.70
N GLN A 635 -30.33 9.82 1.42
CA GLN A 635 -29.59 10.86 0.69
C GLN A 635 -30.51 12.07 0.49
N ASP A 636 -30.67 12.86 1.55
CA ASP A 636 -31.41 14.12 1.55
C ASP A 636 -30.46 15.24 1.12
N GLU A 637 -30.76 15.87 -0.01
CA GLU A 637 -30.01 17.02 -0.52
C GLU A 637 -29.92 18.15 0.53
N GLY A 638 -30.92 18.29 1.41
CA GLY A 638 -30.96 19.28 2.48
C GLY A 638 -29.89 19.10 3.57
N HIS A 639 -29.30 17.92 3.68
CA HIS A 639 -28.24 17.61 4.65
C HIS A 639 -26.85 17.52 4.01
N THR A 640 -26.73 17.83 2.72
CA THR A 640 -25.44 17.86 2.03
C THR A 640 -24.69 19.15 2.38
N LEU A 641 -23.41 19.03 2.73
CA LEU A 641 -22.63 20.19 3.19
C LEU A 641 -22.38 21.22 2.06
N SER A 642 -22.89 22.43 2.27
CA SER A 642 -22.53 23.59 1.45
C SER A 642 -21.07 24.01 1.69
N PRO A 643 -20.47 24.85 0.82
CA PRO A 643 -19.13 25.40 1.06
C PRO A 643 -18.96 26.06 2.44
N LEU A 644 -20.00 26.77 2.91
CA LEU A 644 -19.98 27.41 4.23
C LEU A 644 -20.04 26.37 5.36
N ASP A 645 -20.87 25.33 5.21
CA ASP A 645 -20.97 24.25 6.20
C ASP A 645 -19.67 23.47 6.32
N ARG A 646 -18.93 23.28 5.22
CA ARG A 646 -17.59 22.66 5.22
C ARG A 646 -16.58 23.49 6.00
N ILE A 647 -16.63 24.82 5.88
CA ILE A 647 -15.77 25.72 6.68
C ILE A 647 -16.18 25.66 8.15
N ASN A 648 -17.48 25.63 8.44
CA ASN A 648 -17.96 25.48 9.82
C ASN A 648 -17.53 24.14 10.42
N ALA A 649 -17.59 23.03 9.67
CA ALA A 649 -17.13 21.73 10.13
C ALA A 649 -15.61 21.69 10.37
N ALA A 650 -14.82 22.36 9.53
CA ALA A 650 -13.37 22.51 9.75
C ALA A 650 -13.06 23.34 11.02
N ILE A 651 -13.81 24.42 11.25
CA ILE A 651 -13.71 25.24 12.48
C ILE A 651 -14.13 24.42 13.71
N GLU A 652 -15.24 23.69 13.62
CA GLU A 652 -15.75 22.82 14.68
C GLU A 652 -14.69 21.79 15.11
N ALA A 653 -14.03 21.14 14.14
CA ALA A 653 -12.96 20.19 14.43
C ALA A 653 -11.78 20.83 15.18
N LEU A 654 -11.36 22.05 14.78
CA LEU A 654 -10.31 22.80 15.48
C LEU A 654 -10.72 23.24 16.88
N ASP A 655 -11.95 23.72 17.03
CA ASP A 655 -12.50 24.13 18.32
C ASP A 655 -12.60 22.94 19.27
N ASN A 656 -13.01 21.76 18.79
CA ASN A 656 -12.99 20.51 19.56
C ASN A 656 -11.57 20.13 20.00
N MET A 657 -10.59 20.20 19.10
CA MET A 657 -9.19 19.92 19.47
C MET A 657 -8.67 20.88 20.54
N ARG A 658 -9.00 22.18 20.42
CA ARG A 658 -8.64 23.19 21.40
C ARG A 658 -9.30 22.93 22.76
N GLU A 659 -10.61 22.66 22.77
CA GLU A 659 -11.40 22.31 23.95
C GLU A 659 -10.76 21.13 24.67
N PHE A 660 -10.48 20.03 23.96
CA PHE A 660 -9.93 18.82 24.56
C PHE A 660 -8.53 19.03 25.16
N LEU A 661 -7.66 19.77 24.48
CA LEU A 661 -6.32 20.10 25.00
C LEU A 661 -6.38 21.05 26.20
N THR A 662 -7.39 21.91 26.27
CA THR A 662 -7.56 22.86 27.38
C THR A 662 -8.11 22.15 28.62
N GLU A 663 -9.19 21.39 28.46
CA GLU A 663 -9.86 20.67 29.54
C GLU A 663 -8.97 19.61 30.21
N GLU A 664 -8.21 18.85 29.41
CA GLU A 664 -7.49 17.68 29.91
C GLU A 664 -6.02 17.94 30.27
N LEU A 665 -5.44 19.03 29.77
CA LEU A 665 -4.00 19.29 29.92
C LEU A 665 -3.65 20.70 30.39
N SER A 666 -4.58 21.67 30.37
CA SER A 666 -4.32 23.09 30.72
C SER A 666 -3.14 23.72 29.97
N ILE A 667 -2.72 23.13 28.83
CA ILE A 667 -1.44 23.45 28.15
C ILE A 667 -1.50 24.77 27.36
N LEU A 668 -2.69 25.22 26.96
CA LEU A 668 -2.81 26.30 25.97
C LEU A 668 -2.71 27.72 26.53
N GLU A 669 -2.82 27.92 27.85
CA GLU A 669 -2.86 29.27 28.42
C GLU A 669 -1.48 29.85 28.76
N ASP A 670 -0.45 29.04 29.05
CA ASP A 670 0.85 29.53 29.57
C ASP A 670 2.13 28.91 28.96
N TYR A 671 2.06 27.98 28.01
CA TYR A 671 3.25 27.23 27.55
C TYR A 671 3.83 27.68 26.19
N PRO A 672 5.14 28.03 26.10
CA PRO A 672 5.84 28.16 24.82
C PRO A 672 6.11 26.76 24.23
N LEU A 673 5.14 26.29 23.45
CA LEU A 673 4.99 24.93 22.94
C LEU A 673 6.11 24.43 22.01
N GLN A 674 6.89 25.32 21.41
CA GLN A 674 8.01 24.97 20.53
C GLN A 674 9.19 24.32 21.27
N LYS A 675 9.31 24.48 22.60
CA LYS A 675 10.44 23.96 23.38
C LYS A 675 10.19 22.60 24.07
N HIS A 676 8.95 22.08 24.03
CA HIS A 676 8.55 20.95 24.88
C HIS A 676 7.63 19.91 24.19
N GLY A 677 7.73 19.75 22.86
CA GLY A 677 6.93 18.77 22.09
C GLY A 677 7.03 17.32 22.62
N GLU A 678 8.19 16.94 23.15
CA GLU A 678 8.44 15.65 23.82
C GLU A 678 7.56 15.44 25.06
N ILE A 679 7.34 16.48 25.88
CA ILE A 679 6.51 16.39 27.09
C ILE A 679 5.04 16.19 26.71
N LEU A 680 4.57 16.90 25.67
CA LEU A 680 3.21 16.71 25.16
C LEU A 680 3.02 15.30 24.60
N ALA A 681 4.03 14.77 23.93
CA ALA A 681 3.99 13.41 23.38
C ALA A 681 3.85 12.34 24.45
N LEU A 682 4.69 12.42 25.49
CA LEU A 682 4.63 11.51 26.63
C LEU A 682 3.28 11.62 27.36
N ARG A 683 2.73 12.83 27.49
CA ARG A 683 1.40 13.04 28.09
C ARG A 683 0.26 12.46 27.25
N LEU A 684 0.31 12.61 25.92
CA LEU A 684 -0.72 12.04 25.03
C LEU A 684 -0.60 10.52 24.90
N LEU A 685 0.59 9.95 25.07
CA LEU A 685 0.78 8.50 25.20
C LEU A 685 0.14 7.97 26.49
N ALA A 686 0.25 8.71 27.59
CA ALA A 686 -0.42 8.38 28.86
C ALA A 686 -1.95 8.56 28.82
N LYS A 687 -2.48 9.36 27.88
CA LYS A 687 -3.92 9.62 27.69
C LYS A 687 -4.45 9.11 26.34
N PRO A 688 -4.61 7.79 26.15
CA PRO A 688 -4.98 7.20 24.86
C PRO A 688 -6.36 7.64 24.34
N ILE A 689 -7.31 7.92 25.24
CA ILE A 689 -8.67 8.40 24.89
C ILE A 689 -8.60 9.81 24.31
N LEU A 690 -7.85 10.71 24.95
CA LEU A 690 -7.60 12.07 24.45
C LEU A 690 -6.89 12.03 23.09
N ARG A 691 -5.83 11.23 22.96
CA ARG A 691 -5.12 11.02 21.69
C ARG A 691 -6.07 10.59 20.58
N ALA A 692 -6.93 9.59 20.84
CA ALA A 692 -7.88 9.10 19.85
C ALA A 692 -8.89 10.18 19.42
N ALA A 693 -9.38 10.99 20.37
CA ALA A 693 -10.28 12.10 20.07
C ALA A 693 -9.61 13.20 19.22
N LEU A 694 -8.32 13.49 19.47
CA LEU A 694 -7.53 14.43 18.66
C LEU A 694 -7.28 13.89 17.24
N GLU A 695 -6.89 12.62 17.12
CA GLU A 695 -6.69 11.97 15.81
C GLU A 695 -7.96 12.00 14.95
N TYR A 696 -9.13 11.76 15.56
CA TYR A 696 -10.41 11.85 14.87
C TYR A 696 -10.69 13.25 14.33
N ASN A 697 -10.62 14.28 15.17
CA ASN A 697 -10.90 15.65 14.73
C ASN A 697 -9.86 16.15 13.72
N PHE A 698 -8.59 15.76 13.86
CA PHE A 698 -7.56 16.06 12.87
C PHE A 698 -7.88 15.46 11.49
N GLY A 699 -8.34 14.20 11.44
CA GLY A 699 -8.79 13.57 10.20
C GLY A 699 -9.92 14.34 9.51
N GLN A 700 -10.95 14.72 10.29
CA GLN A 700 -12.09 15.51 9.77
C GLN A 700 -11.66 16.89 9.26
N LEU A 701 -10.77 17.57 10.00
CA LEU A 701 -10.21 18.85 9.59
C LEU A 701 -9.55 18.76 8.21
N VAL A 702 -8.57 17.86 8.05
CA VAL A 702 -7.79 17.74 6.81
C VAL A 702 -8.69 17.39 5.62
N GLN A 703 -9.74 16.60 5.84
CA GLN A 703 -10.72 16.28 4.82
C GLN A 703 -11.46 17.51 4.29
N HIS A 704 -12.00 18.35 5.16
CA HIS A 704 -12.71 19.55 4.73
C HIS A 704 -11.79 20.58 4.08
N LEU A 705 -10.53 20.67 4.53
CA LEU A 705 -9.52 21.56 3.95
C LEU A 705 -9.25 21.29 2.47
N GLN A 706 -9.34 20.04 2.02
CA GLN A 706 -9.17 19.67 0.61
C GLN A 706 -10.11 20.45 -0.31
N ILE A 707 -11.37 20.60 0.12
CA ILE A 707 -12.44 21.24 -0.66
C ILE A 707 -12.38 22.76 -0.46
N ILE A 708 -12.10 23.23 0.76
CA ILE A 708 -11.97 24.67 1.06
C ILE A 708 -10.89 25.31 0.18
N ARG A 709 -9.77 24.61 -0.06
CA ARG A 709 -8.69 25.08 -0.95
C ARG A 709 -9.12 25.29 -2.41
N GLN A 710 -10.20 24.64 -2.84
CA GLN A 710 -10.74 24.76 -4.20
C GLN A 710 -11.72 25.93 -4.34
N LEU A 711 -12.10 26.60 -3.24
CA LEU A 711 -13.04 27.71 -3.27
C LEU A 711 -12.39 28.98 -3.85
N HIS A 712 -13.13 29.72 -4.68
CA HIS A 712 -12.63 30.97 -5.28
C HIS A 712 -12.26 32.06 -4.24
N ALA A 713 -12.87 32.03 -3.05
CA ALA A 713 -12.60 32.99 -1.97
C ALA A 713 -11.29 32.71 -1.20
N TYR A 714 -10.61 31.62 -1.53
CA TYR A 714 -9.33 31.22 -0.95
C TYR A 714 -8.15 31.97 -1.58
N GLN A 715 -7.21 32.42 -0.76
CA GLN A 715 -5.99 33.10 -1.22
C GLN A 715 -4.84 32.10 -1.36
N LYS A 716 -4.22 32.05 -2.55
CA LYS A 716 -3.15 31.09 -2.89
C LYS A 716 -1.84 31.25 -2.10
N ASN A 717 -1.70 32.27 -1.25
CA ASN A 717 -0.51 32.54 -0.43
C ASN A 717 -0.83 32.44 1.08
N SER A 718 -1.54 31.39 1.49
CA SER A 718 -1.99 31.22 2.88
C SER A 718 -1.31 30.04 3.57
N PHE A 719 -1.44 29.93 4.89
CA PHE A 719 -0.82 28.86 5.68
C PHE A 719 -1.24 27.48 5.16
N LEU A 720 -2.50 27.36 4.71
CA LEU A 720 -3.02 26.14 4.13
C LEU A 720 -2.27 25.71 2.85
N GLU A 721 -1.93 26.63 1.95
CA GLU A 721 -1.28 26.27 0.68
C GLU A 721 0.11 25.70 0.92
N GLU A 722 0.87 26.34 1.81
CA GLU A 722 2.23 25.95 2.15
C GLU A 722 2.27 24.59 2.86
N ASN A 723 1.26 24.27 3.69
CA ASN A 723 1.29 23.11 4.57
C ASN A 723 0.41 21.93 4.15
N TYR A 724 -0.49 22.09 3.16
CA TYR A 724 -1.48 21.06 2.82
C TYR A 724 -0.87 19.72 2.41
N SER A 725 0.25 19.72 1.67
CA SER A 725 0.94 18.48 1.28
C SER A 725 1.41 17.68 2.51
N ASN A 726 1.96 18.37 3.51
CA ASN A 726 2.39 17.77 4.76
C ASN A 726 1.19 17.29 5.59
N LEU A 727 0.11 18.06 5.64
CA LEU A 727 -1.13 17.68 6.32
C LEU A 727 -1.77 16.42 5.72
N LYS A 728 -1.80 16.31 4.39
CA LYS A 728 -2.30 15.12 3.69
C LYS A 728 -1.44 13.88 4.02
N ARG A 729 -0.12 14.02 4.02
CA ARG A 729 0.79 12.93 4.40
C ARG A 729 0.58 12.50 5.85
N LEU A 730 0.43 13.46 6.76
CA LEU A 730 0.20 13.21 8.18
C LEU A 730 -1.15 12.54 8.41
N ARG A 731 -2.21 12.97 7.71
CA ARG A 731 -3.52 12.29 7.72
C ARG A 731 -3.39 10.84 7.29
N ASN A 732 -2.74 10.57 6.16
CA ASN A 732 -2.55 9.19 5.69
C ASN A 732 -1.78 8.33 6.71
N TYR A 733 -0.77 8.91 7.36
CA TYR A 733 -0.03 8.23 8.42
C TYR A 733 -0.92 7.90 9.63
N VAL A 734 -1.70 8.88 10.10
CA VAL A 734 -2.64 8.70 11.22
C VAL A 734 -3.73 7.69 10.87
N GLU A 735 -4.27 7.72 9.64
CA GLU A 735 -5.38 6.86 9.22
C GLU A 735 -4.96 5.43 8.89
N HIS A 736 -3.76 5.20 8.33
CA HIS A 736 -3.37 3.91 7.78
C HIS A 736 -2.18 3.21 8.45
N ASP A 737 -1.54 3.81 9.48
CA ASP A 737 -0.37 3.24 10.17
C ASP A 737 0.68 2.68 9.17
N ASN A 738 1.29 3.55 8.34
CA ASN A 738 2.20 3.13 7.27
C ASN A 738 3.45 2.39 7.80
N ALA A 739 3.43 1.05 7.74
CA ALA A 739 4.49 0.17 8.23
C ALA A 739 5.87 0.46 7.56
N ILE A 740 5.90 0.76 6.26
CA ILE A 740 7.16 1.07 5.53
C ILE A 740 7.81 2.38 6.00
N MET A 741 7.00 3.38 6.36
CA MET A 741 7.53 4.65 6.89
C MET A 741 8.09 4.49 8.30
N MET A 742 7.54 3.56 9.09
CA MET A 742 8.03 3.23 10.43
C MET A 742 9.36 2.46 10.39
N SER A 743 9.56 1.56 9.41
CA SER A 743 10.82 0.81 9.25
C SER A 743 11.97 1.63 8.66
N ALA A 744 11.68 2.75 7.97
CA ALA A 744 12.71 3.67 7.49
C ALA A 744 13.34 4.51 8.61
N VAL A 745 12.69 4.63 9.78
CA VAL A 745 13.17 5.38 10.95
C VAL A 745 13.91 4.48 11.95
N SER A 746 13.86 3.16 11.79
CA SER A 746 14.34 2.17 12.76
C SER A 746 15.82 1.82 12.66
N SER A 747 16.64 2.53 11.88
CA SER A 747 18.06 2.17 11.73
C SER A 747 18.94 2.48 12.95
N GLU A 748 18.40 3.12 14.00
CA GLU A 748 19.22 3.59 15.14
C GLU A 748 18.67 3.26 16.55
N SER A 749 17.51 2.62 16.73
CA SER A 749 17.03 2.26 18.08
C SER A 749 16.25 0.95 18.18
N ASP A 750 16.54 0.20 19.24
CA ASP A 750 16.07 -1.18 19.52
C ASP A 750 14.58 -1.31 19.91
N SER A 751 13.73 -0.29 19.69
CA SER A 751 12.29 -0.41 20.04
C SER A 751 11.34 0.36 19.11
N PRO A 752 10.33 -0.32 18.52
CA PRO A 752 9.31 0.32 17.67
C PRO A 752 8.41 1.30 18.43
N VAL A 753 8.24 1.13 19.75
CA VAL A 753 7.47 2.05 20.60
C VAL A 753 8.20 3.39 20.77
N VAL A 754 9.53 3.34 20.88
CA VAL A 754 10.38 4.54 21.03
C VAL A 754 10.39 5.33 19.72
N ASN A 755 10.52 4.67 18.57
CA ASN A 755 10.52 5.35 17.26
C ASN A 755 9.17 6.03 16.94
N ARG A 756 8.04 5.38 17.28
CA ARG A 756 6.71 6.01 17.14
C ARG A 756 6.55 7.20 18.08
N THR A 757 7.06 7.09 19.31
CA THR A 757 7.02 8.18 20.31
C THR A 757 7.85 9.38 19.86
N ILE A 758 9.05 9.13 19.33
CA ILE A 758 9.94 10.18 18.79
C ILE A 758 9.27 10.87 17.60
N LEU A 759 8.72 10.11 16.64
CA LEU A 759 8.06 10.69 15.48
C LEU A 759 6.77 11.46 15.85
N ASP A 760 5.94 10.89 16.72
CA ASP A 760 4.73 11.55 17.23
C ASP A 760 5.11 12.86 17.95
N SER A 761 6.20 12.86 18.72
CA SER A 761 6.72 14.04 19.44
C SER A 761 7.30 15.14 18.56
N GLN A 762 7.99 14.76 17.48
CA GLN A 762 8.67 15.69 16.59
C GLN A 762 7.76 16.25 15.50
N THR A 763 6.69 15.52 15.14
CA THR A 763 5.89 15.82 13.95
C THR A 763 4.40 16.00 14.21
N LEU A 764 3.75 15.06 14.90
CA LEU A 764 2.28 15.03 15.00
C LEU A 764 1.75 16.11 15.96
N TYR A 765 2.29 16.16 17.17
CA TYR A 765 1.75 17.03 18.23
C TYR A 765 2.07 18.53 18.06
N PRO A 766 3.28 18.93 17.62
CA PRO A 766 3.52 20.32 17.23
C PRO A 766 2.58 20.78 16.10
N MET A 767 2.20 19.88 15.19
CA MET A 767 1.28 20.20 14.09
C MET A 767 -0.14 20.49 14.59
N TYR A 768 -0.67 19.76 15.57
CA TYR A 768 -1.99 20.04 16.15
C TYR A 768 -2.07 21.45 16.72
N ILE A 769 -1.01 21.89 17.42
CA ILE A 769 -0.92 23.24 17.97
C ILE A 769 -0.81 24.28 16.86
N ASN A 770 0.06 24.05 15.87
CA ASN A 770 0.22 24.96 14.74
C ASN A 770 -1.09 25.12 13.95
N LEU A 771 -1.89 24.06 13.84
CA LEU A 771 -3.23 24.12 13.23
C LEU A 771 -4.20 24.97 14.06
N ILE A 772 -4.24 24.78 15.38
CA ILE A 772 -5.12 25.57 16.27
C ILE A 772 -4.75 27.05 16.22
N ILE A 773 -3.46 27.40 16.23
CA ILE A 773 -2.98 28.79 16.29
C ILE A 773 -3.00 29.46 14.91
N GLY A 774 -2.52 28.77 13.87
CA GLY A 774 -2.29 29.34 12.54
C GLY A 774 -3.49 29.22 11.59
N LEU A 775 -4.17 28.07 11.58
CA LEU A 775 -5.23 27.79 10.61
C LEU A 775 -6.61 28.30 11.07
N ALA A 776 -6.90 28.26 12.37
CA ALA A 776 -8.20 28.71 12.88
C ALA A 776 -8.53 30.17 12.52
N PRO A 777 -7.62 31.15 12.68
CA PRO A 777 -7.88 32.53 12.26
C PRO A 777 -8.09 32.67 10.75
N GLU A 778 -7.35 31.90 9.95
CA GLU A 778 -7.47 31.92 8.49
C GLU A 778 -8.85 31.41 8.03
N LEU A 779 -9.33 30.30 8.61
CA LEU A 779 -10.65 29.77 8.28
C LEU A 779 -11.78 30.75 8.66
N GLN A 780 -11.64 31.49 9.76
CA GLN A 780 -12.60 32.54 10.12
C GLN A 780 -12.62 33.68 9.09
N GLN A 781 -11.46 34.07 8.56
CA GLN A 781 -11.41 35.08 7.48
C GLN A 781 -12.06 34.57 6.19
N ILE A 782 -11.80 33.32 5.80
CA ILE A 782 -12.42 32.70 4.61
C ILE A 782 -13.95 32.63 4.80
N LYS A 783 -14.42 32.25 6.00
CA LYS A 783 -15.84 32.25 6.37
C LYS A 783 -16.47 33.62 6.17
N MET A 784 -15.83 34.69 6.64
CA MET A 784 -16.34 36.06 6.48
C MET A 784 -16.43 36.50 5.02
N ARG A 785 -15.53 36.02 4.14
CA ARG A 785 -15.55 36.35 2.70
C ARG A 785 -16.64 35.63 1.92
N ILE A 786 -17.06 34.46 2.39
CA ILE A 786 -18.08 33.62 1.73
C ILE A 786 -19.47 33.86 2.30
N ALA A 787 -19.58 34.29 3.57
CA ALA A 787 -20.84 34.61 4.20
C ALA A 787 -21.57 35.72 3.42
N PRO A 788 -22.88 35.58 3.16
CA PRO A 788 -23.65 36.66 2.53
C PRO A 788 -23.59 37.92 3.42
N PRO A 789 -23.56 39.12 2.83
CA PRO A 789 -23.57 40.35 3.60
C PRO A 789 -24.80 40.36 4.52
N PRO A 790 -24.68 40.84 5.77
CA PRO A 790 -25.80 40.88 6.69
C PRO A 790 -26.95 41.62 6.02
N ARG A 791 -28.13 40.98 5.95
CA ARG A 791 -29.34 41.64 5.46
C ARG A 791 -29.61 42.83 6.39
N GLU A 792 -29.34 44.03 5.92
CA GLU A 792 -29.83 45.23 6.59
C GLU A 792 -31.34 45.09 6.74
N ASN A 793 -31.82 45.13 7.98
CA ASN A 793 -33.24 45.15 8.30
C ASN A 793 -33.87 46.42 7.70
N LYS A 794 -34.30 46.36 6.44
CA LYS A 794 -35.17 47.36 5.80
C LYS A 794 -36.61 47.26 6.29
N SER A 795 -36.81 47.16 7.60
CA SER A 795 -38.14 47.18 8.22
C SER A 795 -38.35 48.36 9.18
N ALA A 796 -37.44 49.34 9.20
CA ALA A 796 -37.61 50.55 10.00
C ALA A 796 -37.29 51.83 9.20
N THR A 797 -37.97 52.05 8.07
CA THR A 797 -38.24 53.41 7.56
C THR A 797 -39.45 53.38 6.64
N LEU A 798 -40.62 53.51 7.27
CA LEU A 798 -41.90 53.74 6.61
C LEU A 798 -42.04 55.25 6.43
N GLY A 799 -42.31 55.74 5.22
CA GLY A 799 -42.73 57.13 5.05
C GLY A 799 -42.64 57.70 3.64
N TYR A 800 -43.81 57.76 2.98
CA TYR A 800 -44.23 58.72 1.94
C TYR A 800 -44.19 58.30 0.44
N ILE A 801 -45.42 58.05 -0.04
CA ILE A 801 -46.09 58.59 -1.26
C ILE A 801 -45.88 57.88 -2.63
N TYR A 802 -46.99 57.25 -3.09
CA TYR A 802 -47.65 57.24 -4.43
C TYR A 802 -46.78 57.08 -5.70
N GLN A 803 -47.12 56.32 -6.76
CA GLN A 803 -48.40 55.94 -7.39
C GLN A 803 -48.19 54.66 -8.25
N PRO A 804 -49.26 53.93 -8.63
CA PRO A 804 -49.19 52.77 -9.51
C PRO A 804 -49.34 53.20 -10.99
N VAL A 805 -48.42 52.79 -11.86
CA VAL A 805 -48.63 52.85 -13.32
C VAL A 805 -48.20 51.55 -13.97
N SER A 806 -49.10 51.08 -14.82
CA SER A 806 -49.13 49.89 -15.67
C SER A 806 -47.92 49.67 -16.60
N ARG A 807 -47.55 48.38 -16.75
CA ARG A 807 -46.97 47.61 -17.89
C ARG A 807 -46.64 48.38 -19.18
N PRO A 808 -45.62 48.00 -20.02
CA PRO A 808 -45.38 46.60 -20.44
C PRO A 808 -43.92 46.19 -20.77
N CYS A 809 -43.76 44.89 -21.06
CA CYS A 809 -42.63 44.29 -21.78
C CYS A 809 -42.32 45.06 -23.09
N PRO A 810 -41.04 45.16 -23.51
CA PRO A 810 -40.73 44.59 -24.82
C PRO A 810 -39.35 43.91 -24.94
N THR A 811 -39.35 42.98 -25.87
CA THR A 811 -38.27 42.25 -26.53
C THR A 811 -37.26 43.12 -27.30
N SER A 812 -36.03 42.59 -27.37
CA SER A 812 -35.07 42.62 -28.49
C SER A 812 -34.11 43.82 -28.70
N GLN A 813 -32.83 43.42 -28.81
CA GLN A 813 -31.84 43.79 -29.83
C GLN A 813 -30.69 44.78 -29.50
N THR A 814 -29.47 44.17 -29.46
CA THR A 814 -28.27 44.52 -30.26
C THR A 814 -27.07 45.17 -29.55
N LEU A 815 -26.00 44.35 -29.45
CA LEU A 815 -24.55 44.60 -29.66
C LEU A 815 -24.00 46.02 -29.50
N PHE A 816 -22.91 46.15 -28.73
CA PHE A 816 -21.66 46.76 -29.22
C PHE A 816 -20.44 46.19 -28.48
N PHE A 817 -19.45 45.81 -29.28
CA PHE A 817 -18.07 45.46 -28.92
C PHE A 817 -17.27 46.70 -28.50
N PHE A 818 -16.32 46.54 -27.59
CA PHE A 818 -15.00 47.17 -27.71
C PHE A 818 -13.92 46.23 -27.17
N ASN A 819 -13.03 45.82 -28.08
CA ASN A 819 -11.67 45.36 -27.82
C ASN A 819 -10.76 46.61 -27.93
N PRO A 820 -9.63 46.69 -27.23
CA PRO A 820 -8.37 46.58 -27.99
C PRO A 820 -7.25 45.85 -27.21
N VAL A 821 -6.58 44.88 -27.86
CA VAL A 821 -5.20 44.96 -28.44
C VAL A 821 -4.09 44.83 -27.37
N ASN A 822 -2.94 44.16 -27.52
CA ASN A 822 -2.36 43.11 -28.38
C ASN A 822 -0.87 43.01 -27.96
N THR A 823 -0.11 42.09 -28.59
CA THR A 823 1.37 41.96 -28.62
C THR A 823 2.00 41.17 -27.45
N THR A 824 2.82 40.14 -27.64
CA THR A 824 3.60 39.68 -28.81
C THR A 824 3.76 38.16 -28.90
N ASN A 825 3.66 37.66 -30.13
CA ASN A 825 4.08 36.37 -30.69
C ASN A 825 5.56 36.03 -30.44
N VAL A 826 5.91 34.73 -30.47
CA VAL A 826 6.77 34.13 -31.51
C VAL A 826 6.32 32.69 -31.81
N ASN A 827 6.17 32.43 -33.11
CA ASN A 827 5.74 31.22 -33.80
C ASN A 827 6.70 30.02 -33.66
N ASN A 828 6.17 28.79 -33.80
CA ASN A 828 6.42 28.06 -35.04
C ASN A 828 5.35 27.00 -35.35
N THR A 829 4.89 27.11 -36.58
CA THR A 829 3.80 26.43 -37.26
C THR A 829 4.29 25.14 -37.92
N ARG A 830 3.41 24.13 -38.02
CA ARG A 830 3.18 23.46 -39.31
C ARG A 830 1.77 22.88 -39.39
N LYS A 831 1.01 23.48 -40.30
CA LYS A 831 -0.34 23.16 -40.79
C LYS A 831 -0.36 21.87 -41.61
N ARG A 832 -1.46 21.13 -41.57
CA ARG A 832 -2.49 21.06 -42.66
C ARG A 832 -3.54 19.99 -42.32
N GLU A 833 -4.79 20.43 -42.10
CA GLU A 833 -5.93 20.40 -43.05
C GLU A 833 -6.58 19.00 -43.10
N GLU A 834 -7.64 18.76 -42.30
CA GLU A 834 -9.06 19.05 -42.56
C GLU A 834 -9.79 17.85 -43.18
N LYS A 835 -10.76 17.29 -42.45
CA LYS A 835 -12.17 17.15 -42.87
C LYS A 835 -13.01 16.48 -41.79
N GLU A 836 -13.83 17.30 -41.14
CA GLU A 836 -15.07 16.95 -40.45
C GLU A 836 -16.17 16.56 -41.47
N PRO A 837 -17.21 15.81 -41.07
CA PRO A 837 -18.39 16.45 -40.47
C PRO A 837 -19.03 15.72 -39.28
N GLU A 838 -19.41 16.54 -38.30
CA GLU A 838 -20.69 16.58 -37.56
C GLU A 838 -21.46 15.28 -37.30
N LYS A 839 -21.70 15.01 -36.00
CA LYS A 839 -23.03 15.06 -35.36
C LYS A 839 -22.92 14.55 -33.92
N GLU A 840 -22.96 15.43 -32.93
CA GLU A 840 -23.51 15.03 -31.65
C GLU A 840 -24.22 16.17 -30.92
N LYS A 841 -25.38 15.79 -30.38
CA LYS A 841 -26.48 16.64 -29.95
C LYS A 841 -26.16 17.32 -28.63
N GLU A 842 -26.42 18.63 -28.60
CA GLU A 842 -26.60 19.42 -27.39
C GLU A 842 -27.63 18.77 -26.45
N ARG A 843 -27.21 18.52 -25.21
CA ARG A 843 -28.10 18.52 -24.05
C ARG A 843 -27.75 19.74 -23.23
N ASN A 844 -28.60 20.76 -23.32
CA ASN A 844 -28.60 21.93 -22.46
C ASN A 844 -28.71 21.50 -20.99
N TYR A 845 -27.73 21.91 -20.19
CA TYR A 845 -27.92 22.15 -18.77
C TYR A 845 -27.78 23.65 -18.56
N THR A 846 -28.88 24.31 -18.22
CA THR A 846 -28.89 25.66 -17.68
C THR A 846 -28.39 25.62 -16.23
N PHE A 847 -27.34 26.40 -15.94
CA PHE A 847 -27.04 26.98 -14.63
C PHE A 847 -27.14 28.50 -14.78
#